data_AF-A0A6I5I1J6-F1
#
_entry.id   AF-A0A6I5I1J6-F1
#
_cell.length_a   1.000
_cell.length_b   1.000
_cell.length_c   1.000
_cell.angle_alpha   90.00
_cell.angle_beta   90.00
_cell.angle_gamma   90.00
#
_symmetry.space_group_name_H-M   'P 1'
#
loop_
_entity.id
_entity.type
_entity.pdbx_description
1 polymer ?
#
loop_
_entity_poly.entity_id
_entity_poly.type
_entity_poly.pdbx_seq_one_letter_code
_entity_poly.pdbx_strand_id
1 'polypeptide(L)'
;MRYGILGTTQALRDDGTPVSVGGARLRALLTVLALRAGRTVPVAVLVDEVWDGDPPADAAGALQALVGRLRRALGHEAVASAESGYRLAAAPEAVDLFRFERLAGEGARALAEGDPARAMNHLDDALALWRGPALADLPDRHTAATRWTARRLDARRARLTAALRLGRAAEVLPELAALCGEHPLDEPLQALRLRALRDAGRTAQALAAYDEVRTLIAARLGTGPGPELTALHEELLRQEPAPSAGPSAPAVAAPAPIAPGPAAPAPAAPHGNLRARLTSFVGRERDMEALRGDLARGRLVTLLGPGGAGKTRLSQEAADTIDPRTWPDGVWLAELAPVDDPDAVPEAVLAALGARETVLSAAGAGELRAVERASGEERAAGESLARLTEYCSRRRMLLLLDNCEHVIGAAAALADHLLARCPQLTVLATSREPLGVPGETVRPVDPLPDPTALRLLAERGAAARPGFRVDADEATAAATAEICRRLDGLPLAIELAAARLRMLTPQQIAERLDDRFRLLTSGSRTVLPRQQTLRAVVDWSWELLDDAERVTLRRLSVFAGGCTLEAVEDVLADRAGRAYEVAGLLGSLVDKSLVVAAPAPDGQMRYRLLETVGEYAAQRLAESGERDAVERRHLVHFRELARTTDPLLRGSGQLAAIELFQREYENLRIALRHAVAAGDEQEALCMVLSLSWYWQIRDLRNDALHWADAVAALGPDPFAPPVRPAPSIYERCTDAPPPMRPELLQEARRQVALVQLVSMDHVMDEWTNECGRDRLRAIVATYRAGQPQTCRSPASLWFFAVMLTGGVADLRHLLDETVRAAREFGYEWELAAALQMRANVLANRPDWAGEAHTDAAESLAIFHRLGDDWGMAEALSSRGEANERTGAYVRAAEDYQAAIGSAGKLGALAQVSVLRIRYAAVLTELGRGAEGEAIMREVLSDERRTGHEARPAARLFLAMWLGRSGRTVEAREQFELLLEAFRSRTMAIFEGFVTGGLAWLDNQEGDYASGLERSRQALTGLSDPLTRMVAPQMAMINLVIVAWALGGLGGEDRSGLAARLLGAARTHLPAGHFLNGMERENFARAESLVRDRLGDRAFEAAYAEGGGLSLEEAAALVDAYRD
;
A
#
# COMPACT_ATOMS: atom_id res chain seq x y z
N MET A 1 -12.48 -19.71 -47.93
CA MET A 1 -12.85 -20.34 -46.64
C MET A 1 -13.28 -19.26 -45.66
N ARG A 2 -14.27 -19.54 -44.79
CA ARG A 2 -14.71 -18.66 -43.69
C ARG A 2 -14.57 -19.37 -42.34
N TYR A 3 -14.23 -18.63 -41.29
CA TYR A 3 -13.99 -19.16 -39.95
C TYR A 3 -14.90 -18.49 -38.94
N GLY A 4 -15.57 -19.28 -38.12
CA GLY A 4 -16.52 -18.81 -37.13
C GLY A 4 -16.03 -19.07 -35.72
N ILE A 5 -15.78 -18.03 -34.93
CA ILE A 5 -15.31 -18.10 -33.53
C ILE A 5 -16.18 -17.30 -32.55
N LEU A 6 -17.25 -16.65 -33.02
CA LEU A 6 -18.30 -16.06 -32.17
C LEU A 6 -19.38 -17.10 -31.77
N GLY A 7 -18.90 -18.22 -31.24
CA GLY A 7 -19.66 -19.43 -30.92
C GLY A 7 -18.71 -20.64 -30.94
N THR A 8 -19.26 -21.85 -31.00
CA THR A 8 -18.45 -23.06 -31.28
C THR A 8 -17.72 -22.89 -32.61
N THR A 9 -16.43 -23.23 -32.61
CA THR A 9 -15.51 -22.99 -33.70
C THR A 9 -15.88 -23.81 -34.92
N GLN A 10 -16.09 -23.12 -36.05
CA GLN A 10 -16.48 -23.72 -37.31
C GLN A 10 -15.59 -23.20 -38.44
N ALA A 11 -15.36 -24.03 -39.45
CA ALA A 11 -14.78 -23.63 -40.72
C ALA A 11 -15.78 -23.97 -41.84
N LEU A 12 -16.00 -23.04 -42.76
CA LEU A 12 -16.93 -23.15 -43.88
C LEU A 12 -16.15 -22.96 -45.18
N ARG A 13 -16.46 -23.75 -46.19
CA ARG A 13 -15.99 -23.50 -47.56
C ARG A 13 -16.67 -22.27 -48.16
N ASP A 14 -16.16 -21.79 -49.28
CA ASP A 14 -16.69 -20.58 -49.93
C ASP A 14 -18.12 -20.77 -50.45
N ASP A 15 -18.56 -22.01 -50.67
CA ASP A 15 -19.94 -22.40 -50.97
C ASP A 15 -20.85 -22.52 -49.74
N GLY A 16 -20.33 -22.25 -48.53
CA GLY A 16 -21.07 -22.35 -47.27
C GLY A 16 -21.11 -23.75 -46.64
N THR A 17 -20.47 -24.76 -47.24
CA THR A 17 -20.46 -26.11 -46.67
C THR A 17 -19.53 -26.21 -45.44
N PRO A 18 -19.97 -26.82 -44.32
CA PRO A 18 -19.16 -26.94 -43.11
C PRO A 18 -18.06 -27.99 -43.26
N VAL A 19 -16.86 -27.63 -42.82
CA VAL A 19 -15.70 -28.53 -42.73
C VAL A 19 -15.63 -29.13 -41.34
N SER A 20 -15.51 -30.45 -41.25
CA SER A 20 -15.44 -31.17 -39.99
C SER A 20 -14.09 -30.94 -39.30
N VAL A 21 -14.09 -30.17 -38.21
CA VAL A 21 -12.93 -29.97 -37.32
C VAL A 21 -13.16 -30.81 -36.06
N GLY A 22 -12.71 -32.07 -36.11
CA GLY A 22 -12.92 -33.06 -35.06
C GLY A 22 -12.00 -32.88 -33.84
N GLY A 23 -12.60 -32.72 -32.65
CA GLY A 23 -11.91 -32.69 -31.35
C GLY A 23 -11.76 -31.30 -30.73
N ALA A 24 -11.97 -31.19 -29.42
CA ALA A 24 -11.93 -29.92 -28.68
C ALA A 24 -10.59 -29.19 -28.84
N ARG A 25 -9.46 -29.90 -28.75
CA ARG A 25 -8.12 -29.32 -28.92
C ARG A 25 -7.81 -28.87 -30.35
N LEU A 26 -8.40 -29.52 -31.35
CA LEU A 26 -8.25 -29.10 -32.74
C LEU A 26 -9.06 -27.83 -33.01
N ARG A 27 -10.26 -27.73 -32.42
CA ARG A 27 -11.06 -26.51 -32.45
C ARG A 27 -10.39 -25.37 -31.70
N ALA A 28 -9.86 -25.61 -30.49
CA ALA A 28 -9.09 -24.64 -29.72
C ALA A 28 -7.91 -24.08 -30.54
N LEU A 29 -7.11 -24.95 -31.18
CA LEU A 29 -6.00 -24.52 -32.04
C LEU A 29 -6.49 -23.62 -33.19
N LEU A 30 -7.58 -24.00 -33.85
CA LEU A 30 -8.17 -23.16 -34.90
C LEU A 30 -8.69 -21.84 -34.34
N THR A 31 -9.28 -21.82 -33.15
CA THR A 31 -9.73 -20.60 -32.47
C THR A 31 -8.56 -19.65 -32.20
N VAL A 32 -7.44 -20.15 -31.64
CA VAL A 32 -6.24 -19.35 -31.35
C VAL A 32 -5.66 -18.74 -32.62
N LEU A 33 -5.59 -19.52 -33.69
CA LEU A 33 -5.07 -19.07 -34.99
C LEU A 33 -6.02 -18.08 -35.68
N ALA A 34 -7.34 -18.30 -35.61
CA ALA A 34 -8.35 -17.42 -36.19
C ALA A 34 -8.45 -16.08 -35.42
N LEU A 35 -8.25 -16.09 -34.10
CA LEU A 35 -8.18 -14.88 -33.27
C LEU A 35 -6.99 -13.98 -33.69
N ARG A 36 -5.98 -14.55 -34.35
CA ARG A 36 -4.78 -13.88 -34.84
C ARG A 36 -4.61 -14.08 -36.36
N ALA A 37 -5.71 -14.06 -37.10
CA ALA A 37 -5.70 -14.31 -38.55
C ALA A 37 -4.64 -13.47 -39.28
N GLY A 38 -3.87 -14.13 -40.16
CA GLY A 38 -2.78 -13.49 -40.91
C GLY A 38 -1.49 -13.24 -40.12
N ARG A 39 -1.45 -13.47 -38.80
CA ARG A 39 -0.25 -13.30 -37.96
C ARG A 39 0.35 -14.64 -37.55
N THR A 40 1.68 -14.69 -37.47
CA THR A 40 2.40 -15.83 -36.91
C THR A 40 2.24 -15.87 -35.40
N VAL A 41 1.75 -17.00 -34.89
CA VAL A 41 1.63 -17.28 -33.45
C VAL A 41 2.76 -18.21 -33.03
N PRO A 42 3.60 -17.82 -32.06
CA PRO A 42 4.70 -18.65 -31.59
C PRO A 42 4.23 -20.00 -31.02
N VAL A 43 5.07 -21.04 -31.13
CA VAL A 43 4.77 -22.39 -30.60
C VAL A 43 4.41 -22.34 -29.12
N ALA A 44 5.16 -21.60 -28.30
CA ALA A 44 4.91 -21.49 -26.86
C ALA A 44 3.50 -20.94 -26.55
N VAL A 45 3.05 -19.93 -27.31
CA VAL A 45 1.71 -19.32 -27.14
C VAL A 45 0.61 -20.28 -27.59
N LEU A 46 0.83 -21.04 -28.68
CA LEU A 46 -0.13 -22.05 -29.14
C LEU A 46 -0.26 -23.21 -28.16
N VAL A 47 0.84 -23.61 -27.52
CA VAL A 47 0.83 -24.63 -26.46
C VAL A 47 0.07 -24.11 -25.25
N ASP A 48 0.38 -22.90 -24.80
CA ASP A 48 -0.25 -22.32 -23.62
C ASP A 48 -1.78 -22.13 -23.81
N GLU A 49 -2.21 -21.52 -24.92
CA GLU A 49 -3.64 -21.25 -25.15
C GLU A 49 -4.47 -22.50 -25.50
N VAL A 50 -3.85 -23.55 -26.05
CA VAL A 50 -4.55 -24.81 -26.34
C VAL A 50 -4.62 -25.69 -25.10
N TRP A 51 -3.65 -25.59 -24.17
CA TRP A 51 -3.51 -26.45 -22.98
C TRP A 51 -3.70 -25.83 -21.61
N ASP A 52 -3.85 -24.51 -21.51
CA ASP A 52 -4.20 -23.82 -20.26
C ASP A 52 -3.24 -24.17 -19.11
N GLY A 53 -1.94 -24.05 -19.38
CA GLY A 53 -0.89 -24.35 -18.40
C GLY A 53 -0.59 -25.83 -18.11
N ASP A 54 -1.37 -26.78 -18.65
CA ASP A 54 -1.14 -28.23 -18.49
C ASP A 54 -0.77 -28.94 -19.82
N PRO A 55 0.41 -28.66 -20.40
CA PRO A 55 0.82 -29.27 -21.66
C PRO A 55 1.34 -30.71 -21.46
N PRO A 56 1.19 -31.59 -22.45
CA PRO A 56 1.78 -32.93 -22.41
C PRO A 56 3.31 -32.84 -22.41
N ALA A 57 3.98 -33.87 -21.90
CA ALA A 57 5.45 -33.92 -21.76
C ALA A 57 6.23 -33.57 -23.04
N ASP A 58 5.69 -33.92 -24.22
CA ASP A 58 6.16 -33.42 -25.52
C ASP A 58 5.13 -32.48 -26.18
N ALA A 59 5.09 -31.25 -25.66
CA ALA A 59 4.15 -30.22 -26.13
C ALA A 59 4.38 -29.81 -27.59
N ALA A 60 5.65 -29.77 -28.02
CA ALA A 60 6.01 -29.41 -29.38
C ALA A 60 5.56 -30.48 -30.39
N GLY A 61 5.81 -31.76 -30.11
CA GLY A 61 5.32 -32.87 -30.93
C GLY A 61 3.79 -32.97 -30.94
N ALA A 62 3.13 -32.75 -29.80
CA ALA A 62 1.68 -32.74 -29.70
C ALA A 62 1.04 -31.61 -30.53
N LEU A 63 1.64 -30.41 -30.52
CA LEU A 63 1.19 -29.29 -31.34
C LEU A 63 1.40 -29.58 -32.84
N GLN A 64 2.54 -30.13 -33.24
CA GLN A 64 2.81 -30.53 -34.63
C GLN A 64 1.77 -31.53 -35.14
N ALA A 65 1.37 -32.50 -34.31
CA ALA A 65 0.33 -33.47 -34.64
C ALA A 65 -1.06 -32.82 -34.80
N LEU A 66 -1.40 -31.81 -33.97
CA LEU A 66 -2.63 -31.03 -34.13
C LEU A 66 -2.61 -30.20 -35.42
N VAL A 67 -1.49 -29.53 -35.74
CA VAL A 67 -1.34 -28.76 -36.99
C VAL A 67 -1.45 -29.67 -38.21
N GLY A 68 -0.84 -30.86 -38.19
CA GLY A 68 -0.97 -31.84 -39.28
C GLY A 68 -2.41 -32.33 -39.47
N ARG A 69 -3.18 -32.49 -38.39
CA ARG A 69 -4.63 -32.78 -38.47
C ARG A 69 -5.42 -31.59 -39.01
N LEU A 70 -5.09 -30.37 -38.60
CA LEU A 70 -5.76 -29.16 -39.05
C LEU A 70 -5.54 -28.91 -40.56
N ARG A 71 -4.32 -29.13 -41.06
CA ARG A 71 -3.99 -29.07 -42.50
C ARG A 71 -4.73 -30.11 -43.33
N ARG A 72 -4.96 -31.31 -42.79
CA ARG A 72 -5.78 -32.33 -43.47
C ARG A 72 -7.25 -31.94 -43.55
N ALA A 73 -7.78 -31.26 -42.53
CA ALA A 73 -9.16 -30.81 -42.51
C ALA A 73 -9.39 -29.57 -43.40
N LEU A 74 -8.53 -28.56 -43.31
CA LEU A 74 -8.71 -27.25 -43.96
C LEU A 74 -7.98 -27.09 -45.30
N GLY A 75 -7.03 -27.96 -45.61
CA GLY A 75 -6.09 -27.82 -46.72
C GLY A 75 -4.70 -27.36 -46.24
N HIS A 76 -3.63 -27.84 -46.88
CA HIS A 76 -2.25 -27.57 -46.46
C HIS A 76 -1.92 -26.07 -46.46
N GLU A 77 -2.41 -25.34 -47.47
CA GLU A 77 -2.21 -23.90 -47.63
C GLU A 77 -2.93 -23.05 -46.57
N ALA A 78 -3.92 -23.60 -45.85
CA ALA A 78 -4.68 -22.84 -44.87
C ALA A 78 -3.87 -22.52 -43.59
N VAL A 79 -2.87 -23.34 -43.25
CA VAL A 79 -2.02 -23.15 -42.06
C VAL A 79 -0.56 -23.16 -42.47
N ALA A 80 0.07 -21.99 -42.54
CA ALA A 80 1.47 -21.86 -42.93
C ALA A 80 2.41 -22.00 -41.72
N SER A 81 3.53 -22.69 -41.92
CA SER A 81 4.66 -22.70 -40.96
C SER A 81 5.51 -21.45 -41.15
N ALA A 82 5.98 -20.87 -40.06
CA ALA A 82 6.96 -19.79 -40.02
C ALA A 82 8.09 -20.14 -39.04
N GLU A 83 9.19 -19.39 -39.09
CA GLU A 83 10.45 -19.69 -38.37
C GLU A 83 10.28 -19.93 -36.86
N SER A 84 9.28 -19.32 -36.23
CA SER A 84 9.00 -19.45 -34.79
C SER A 84 7.58 -19.93 -34.44
N GLY A 85 6.77 -20.39 -35.42
CA GLY A 85 5.39 -20.79 -35.15
C GLY A 85 4.49 -21.06 -36.35
N TYR A 86 3.18 -20.88 -36.18
CA TYR A 86 2.16 -21.17 -37.20
C TYR A 86 1.23 -19.97 -37.41
N ARG A 87 0.72 -19.80 -38.64
CA ARG A 87 -0.28 -18.77 -38.97
C ARG A 87 -1.44 -19.33 -39.78
N LEU A 88 -2.65 -18.81 -39.54
CA LEU A 88 -3.78 -19.05 -40.43
C LEU A 88 -3.67 -18.13 -41.65
N ALA A 89 -3.59 -18.71 -42.84
CA ALA A 89 -3.54 -17.98 -44.11
C ALA A 89 -4.96 -17.55 -44.53
N ALA A 90 -5.56 -16.69 -43.72
CA ALA A 90 -6.89 -16.14 -43.94
C ALA A 90 -6.86 -14.62 -43.80
N ALA A 91 -7.58 -13.91 -44.67
CA ALA A 91 -7.84 -12.49 -44.48
C ALA A 91 -8.69 -12.30 -43.20
N PRO A 92 -8.50 -11.22 -42.44
CA PRO A 92 -9.32 -10.94 -41.26
C PRO A 92 -10.83 -11.03 -41.54
N GLU A 93 -11.28 -10.60 -42.71
CA GLU A 93 -12.68 -10.58 -43.16
C GLU A 93 -13.28 -11.97 -43.35
N ALA A 94 -12.44 -13.00 -43.46
CA ALA A 94 -12.86 -14.40 -43.48
C ALA A 94 -13.24 -14.91 -42.09
N VAL A 95 -12.88 -14.20 -41.01
CA VAL A 95 -13.21 -14.55 -39.62
C VAL A 95 -14.39 -13.69 -39.13
N ASP A 96 -15.43 -14.34 -38.61
CA ASP A 96 -16.66 -13.66 -38.16
C ASP A 96 -16.41 -12.59 -37.08
N LEU A 97 -15.41 -12.80 -36.22
CA LEU A 97 -15.01 -11.86 -35.18
C LEU A 97 -14.53 -10.50 -35.73
N PHE A 98 -13.65 -10.48 -36.73
CA PHE A 98 -13.20 -9.21 -37.33
C PHE A 98 -14.28 -8.57 -38.20
N ARG A 99 -15.14 -9.40 -38.83
CA ARG A 99 -16.32 -8.90 -39.54
C ARG A 99 -17.31 -8.22 -38.60
N PHE A 100 -17.53 -8.80 -37.42
CA PHE A 100 -18.35 -8.21 -36.35
C PHE A 100 -17.76 -6.87 -35.88
N GLU A 101 -16.45 -6.80 -35.62
CA GLU A 101 -15.80 -5.57 -35.16
C GLU A 101 -15.96 -4.42 -36.19
N ARG A 102 -15.77 -4.74 -37.48
CA ARG A 102 -15.98 -3.77 -38.57
C ARG A 102 -17.43 -3.31 -38.66
N LEU A 103 -18.39 -4.23 -38.73
CA LEU A 103 -19.82 -3.89 -38.85
C LEU A 103 -20.34 -3.12 -37.63
N ALA A 104 -19.90 -3.49 -36.42
CA ALA A 104 -20.23 -2.76 -35.20
C ALA A 104 -19.62 -1.34 -35.20
N GLY A 105 -18.41 -1.18 -35.73
CA GLY A 105 -17.78 0.12 -35.93
C GLY A 105 -18.50 1.00 -36.96
N GLU A 106 -18.90 0.42 -38.09
CA GLU A 106 -19.70 1.09 -39.12
C GLU A 106 -21.08 1.51 -38.60
N GLY A 107 -21.73 0.65 -37.84
CA GLY A 107 -23.00 0.96 -37.19
C GLY A 107 -22.91 2.10 -36.18
N ALA A 108 -21.88 2.08 -35.33
CA ALA A 108 -21.62 3.17 -34.38
C ALA A 108 -21.30 4.50 -35.10
N ARG A 109 -20.53 4.45 -36.20
CA ARG A 109 -20.24 5.65 -37.00
C ARG A 109 -21.49 6.22 -37.66
N ALA A 110 -22.32 5.38 -38.28
CA ALA A 110 -23.59 5.80 -38.86
C ALA A 110 -24.52 6.44 -37.82
N LEU A 111 -24.53 5.93 -36.58
CA LEU A 111 -25.30 6.51 -35.49
C LEU A 111 -24.78 7.89 -35.05
N ALA A 112 -23.46 8.09 -35.06
CA ALA A 112 -22.82 9.37 -34.76
C ALA A 112 -23.04 10.41 -35.88
N GLU A 113 -23.06 9.96 -37.13
CA GLU A 113 -23.38 10.79 -38.32
C GLU A 113 -24.87 11.13 -38.44
N GLY A 114 -25.72 10.58 -37.56
CA GLY A 114 -27.15 10.88 -37.52
C GLY A 114 -28.01 10.03 -38.46
N ASP A 115 -27.50 8.90 -38.96
CA ASP A 115 -28.23 7.94 -39.81
C ASP A 115 -28.58 6.66 -39.02
N PRO A 116 -29.68 6.66 -38.24
CA PRO A 116 -30.04 5.52 -37.40
C PRO A 116 -30.54 4.31 -38.21
N ALA A 117 -31.03 4.50 -39.45
CA ALA A 117 -31.47 3.39 -40.31
C ALA A 117 -30.28 2.57 -40.81
N ARG A 118 -29.24 3.25 -41.30
CA ARG A 118 -28.00 2.59 -41.71
C ARG A 118 -27.26 1.97 -40.52
N ALA A 119 -27.28 2.64 -39.36
CA ALA A 119 -26.71 2.11 -38.13
C ALA A 119 -27.37 0.77 -37.74
N MET A 120 -28.70 0.71 -37.75
CA MET A 120 -29.46 -0.49 -37.40
C MET A 120 -29.13 -1.66 -38.34
N ASN A 121 -29.09 -1.44 -39.67
CA ASN A 121 -28.74 -2.49 -40.63
C ASN A 121 -27.34 -3.09 -40.36
N HIS A 122 -26.32 -2.25 -40.17
CA HIS A 122 -24.96 -2.73 -39.88
C HIS A 122 -24.87 -3.46 -38.54
N LEU A 123 -25.61 -3.01 -37.52
CA LEU A 123 -25.61 -3.62 -36.20
C LEU A 123 -26.40 -4.94 -36.16
N ASP A 124 -27.49 -5.05 -36.92
CA ASP A 124 -28.22 -6.31 -37.11
C ASP A 124 -27.33 -7.36 -37.78
N ASP A 125 -26.65 -6.99 -38.88
CA ASP A 125 -25.69 -7.86 -39.56
C ASP A 125 -24.53 -8.26 -38.64
N ALA A 126 -24.05 -7.36 -37.77
CA ALA A 126 -23.00 -7.64 -36.80
C ALA A 126 -23.48 -8.66 -35.76
N LEU A 127 -24.64 -8.42 -35.15
CA LEU A 127 -25.17 -9.27 -34.08
C LEU A 127 -25.59 -10.66 -34.59
N ALA A 128 -26.03 -10.78 -35.85
CA ALA A 128 -26.34 -12.06 -36.49
C ALA A 128 -25.13 -13.01 -36.64
N LEU A 129 -23.90 -12.49 -36.55
CA LEU A 129 -22.68 -13.33 -36.59
C LEU A 129 -22.48 -14.14 -35.31
N TRP A 130 -23.14 -13.77 -34.21
CA TRP A 130 -23.03 -14.45 -32.93
C TRP A 130 -23.93 -15.68 -32.87
N ARG A 131 -23.33 -16.85 -32.66
CA ARG A 131 -24.02 -18.16 -32.55
C ARG A 131 -23.98 -18.75 -31.13
N GLY A 132 -23.22 -18.13 -30.23
CA GLY A 132 -23.05 -18.58 -28.85
C GLY A 132 -22.05 -17.71 -28.09
N PRO A 133 -21.49 -18.19 -26.96
CA PRO A 133 -20.38 -17.52 -26.29
C PRO A 133 -19.17 -17.36 -27.22
N ALA A 134 -18.49 -16.21 -27.17
CA ALA A 134 -17.27 -16.02 -27.95
C ALA A 134 -16.18 -17.01 -27.52
N LEU A 135 -15.41 -17.51 -28.49
CA LEU A 135 -14.24 -18.37 -28.27
C LEU A 135 -14.59 -19.64 -27.46
N ALA A 136 -15.76 -20.24 -27.73
CA ALA A 136 -16.34 -21.29 -26.88
C ALA A 136 -15.44 -22.54 -26.70
N ASP A 137 -14.54 -22.81 -27.64
CA ASP A 137 -13.64 -23.98 -27.62
C ASP A 137 -12.27 -23.70 -26.98
N LEU A 138 -11.97 -22.47 -26.54
CA LEU A 138 -10.76 -22.22 -25.76
C LEU A 138 -10.97 -22.69 -24.30
N PRO A 139 -9.98 -23.34 -23.67
CA PRO A 139 -10.08 -23.74 -22.26
C PRO A 139 -10.15 -22.52 -21.33
N ASP A 140 -9.21 -21.57 -21.43
CA ASP A 140 -9.30 -20.25 -20.79
C ASP A 140 -9.90 -19.19 -21.73
N ARG A 141 -11.20 -19.30 -21.97
CA ARG A 141 -11.90 -18.31 -22.81
C ARG A 141 -12.15 -16.97 -22.11
N HIS A 142 -12.07 -16.88 -20.78
CA HIS A 142 -12.71 -15.78 -20.03
C HIS A 142 -12.07 -14.44 -20.32
N THR A 143 -10.74 -14.35 -20.29
CA THR A 143 -10.00 -13.10 -20.53
C THR A 143 -10.20 -12.60 -21.96
N ALA A 144 -10.07 -13.48 -22.96
CA ALA A 144 -10.19 -13.13 -24.37
C ALA A 144 -11.65 -12.87 -24.79
N ALA A 145 -12.62 -13.63 -24.27
CA ALA A 145 -14.05 -13.48 -24.59
C ALA A 145 -14.67 -12.24 -23.93
N THR A 146 -14.18 -11.79 -22.76
CA THR A 146 -14.74 -10.63 -22.05
C THR A 146 -14.76 -9.37 -22.91
N ARG A 147 -13.68 -9.08 -23.65
CA ARG A 147 -13.64 -7.94 -24.60
C ARG A 147 -14.75 -8.04 -25.65
N TRP A 148 -14.95 -9.22 -26.23
CA TRP A 148 -15.92 -9.42 -27.30
C TRP A 148 -17.36 -9.41 -26.78
N THR A 149 -17.59 -9.93 -25.57
CA THR A 149 -18.88 -9.85 -24.88
C THR A 149 -19.24 -8.40 -24.57
N ALA A 150 -18.30 -7.60 -24.05
CA ALA A 150 -18.50 -6.16 -23.86
C ALA A 150 -18.80 -5.45 -25.19
N ARG A 151 -18.06 -5.77 -26.25
CA ARG A 151 -18.31 -5.21 -27.59
C ARG A 151 -19.68 -5.60 -28.16
N ARG A 152 -20.17 -6.80 -27.85
CA ARG A 152 -21.54 -7.24 -28.20
C ARG A 152 -22.60 -6.43 -27.45
N LEU A 153 -22.36 -6.13 -26.18
CA LEU A 153 -23.26 -5.29 -25.37
C LEU A 153 -23.30 -3.85 -25.93
N ASP A 154 -22.15 -3.28 -26.29
CA ASP A 154 -22.08 -1.97 -26.97
C ASP A 154 -22.87 -1.95 -28.28
N ALA A 155 -22.72 -2.99 -29.11
CA ALA A 155 -23.44 -3.12 -30.37
C ALA A 155 -24.96 -3.23 -30.16
N ARG A 156 -25.40 -4.00 -29.15
CA ARG A 156 -26.81 -4.07 -28.74
C ARG A 156 -27.31 -2.71 -28.25
N ARG A 157 -26.55 -2.01 -27.41
CA ARG A 157 -26.91 -0.67 -26.90
C ARG A 157 -27.04 0.34 -28.04
N ALA A 158 -26.10 0.35 -28.97
CA ALA A 158 -26.14 1.21 -30.15
C ALA A 158 -27.35 0.90 -31.05
N ARG A 159 -27.69 -0.38 -31.23
CA ARG A 159 -28.86 -0.81 -32.00
C ARG A 159 -30.16 -0.34 -31.35
N LEU A 160 -30.27 -0.50 -30.03
CA LEU A 160 -31.43 -0.04 -29.25
C LEU A 160 -31.56 1.49 -29.29
N THR A 161 -30.43 2.21 -29.26
CA THR A 161 -30.40 3.68 -29.41
C THR A 161 -30.86 4.10 -30.81
N ALA A 162 -30.40 3.41 -31.86
CA ALA A 162 -30.83 3.65 -33.24
C ALA A 162 -32.34 3.40 -33.40
N ALA A 163 -32.86 2.32 -32.82
CA ALA A 163 -34.28 2.00 -32.83
C ALA A 163 -35.13 3.05 -32.10
N LEU A 164 -34.66 3.60 -30.97
CA LEU A 164 -35.33 4.71 -30.29
C LEU A 164 -35.36 5.97 -31.15
N ARG A 165 -34.26 6.32 -31.82
CA ARG A 165 -34.22 7.45 -32.77
C ARG A 165 -35.12 7.27 -33.98
N LEU A 166 -35.40 6.03 -34.37
CA LEU A 166 -36.37 5.68 -35.42
C LEU A 166 -37.83 5.62 -34.91
N GLY A 167 -38.09 5.97 -33.64
CA GLY A 167 -39.43 5.94 -33.05
C GLY A 167 -39.94 4.54 -32.71
N ARG A 168 -39.08 3.52 -32.66
CA ARG A 168 -39.45 2.12 -32.40
C ARG A 168 -39.41 1.74 -30.92
N ALA A 169 -39.74 2.68 -30.03
CA ALA A 169 -39.61 2.51 -28.59
C ALA A 169 -40.41 1.31 -28.04
N ALA A 170 -41.65 1.11 -28.49
CA ALA A 170 -42.49 0.00 -28.05
C ALA A 170 -41.92 -1.38 -28.44
N GLU A 171 -41.27 -1.48 -29.61
CA GLU A 171 -40.70 -2.74 -30.12
C GLU A 171 -39.49 -3.21 -29.31
N VAL A 172 -38.68 -2.27 -28.82
CA VAL A 172 -37.42 -2.58 -28.13
C VAL A 172 -37.54 -2.72 -26.61
N LEU A 173 -38.67 -2.34 -26.02
CA LEU A 173 -38.88 -2.40 -24.57
C LEU A 173 -38.68 -3.79 -23.94
N PRO A 174 -39.18 -4.91 -24.53
CA PRO A 174 -38.95 -6.24 -23.97
C PRO A 174 -37.46 -6.63 -23.97
N GLU A 175 -36.72 -6.30 -25.04
CA GLU A 175 -35.29 -6.56 -25.14
C GLU A 175 -34.50 -5.70 -24.13
N LEU A 176 -34.85 -4.41 -24.00
CA LEU A 176 -34.28 -3.51 -22.99
C LEU A 176 -34.54 -3.99 -21.57
N ALA A 177 -35.75 -4.45 -21.26
CA ALA A 177 -36.10 -4.95 -19.93
C ALA A 177 -35.30 -6.21 -19.57
N ALA A 178 -35.15 -7.16 -20.49
CA ALA A 178 -34.34 -8.36 -20.29
C ALA A 178 -32.86 -8.01 -20.05
N LEU A 179 -32.28 -7.13 -20.89
CA LEU A 179 -30.90 -6.69 -20.73
C LEU A 179 -30.68 -5.91 -19.43
N CYS A 180 -31.63 -5.07 -19.02
CA CYS A 180 -31.58 -4.35 -17.74
C CYS A 180 -31.67 -5.31 -16.54
N GLY A 181 -32.35 -6.46 -16.68
CA GLY A 181 -32.38 -7.51 -15.66
C GLY A 181 -31.04 -8.25 -15.53
N GLU A 182 -30.39 -8.52 -16.67
CA GLU A 182 -29.05 -9.13 -16.71
C GLU A 182 -27.95 -8.17 -16.23
N HIS A 183 -28.11 -6.86 -16.47
CA HIS A 183 -27.16 -5.81 -16.13
C HIS A 183 -27.81 -4.68 -15.30
N PRO A 184 -28.23 -4.97 -14.06
CA PRO A 184 -29.09 -4.05 -13.32
C PRO A 184 -28.37 -2.77 -12.83
N LEU A 185 -27.04 -2.78 -12.76
CA LEU A 185 -26.21 -1.62 -12.40
C LEU A 185 -25.67 -0.82 -13.62
N ASP A 186 -26.03 -1.20 -14.86
CA ASP A 186 -25.62 -0.47 -16.07
C ASP A 186 -26.51 0.74 -16.30
N GLU A 187 -26.16 1.87 -15.69
CA GLU A 187 -26.96 3.11 -15.74
C GLU A 187 -27.28 3.60 -17.16
N PRO A 188 -26.37 3.58 -18.16
CA PRO A 188 -26.70 3.91 -19.55
C PRO A 188 -27.80 3.03 -20.15
N LEU A 189 -27.82 1.74 -19.81
CA LEU A 189 -28.85 0.82 -20.27
C LEU A 189 -30.19 1.08 -19.58
N GLN A 190 -30.16 1.38 -18.27
CA GLN A 190 -31.35 1.83 -17.53
C GLN A 190 -31.89 3.14 -18.10
N ALA A 191 -31.03 4.10 -18.47
CA ALA A 191 -31.42 5.36 -19.09
C ALA A 191 -32.12 5.12 -20.44
N LEU A 192 -31.67 4.15 -21.26
CA LEU A 192 -32.37 3.75 -22.48
C LEU A 192 -33.74 3.13 -22.20
N ARG A 193 -33.89 2.30 -21.15
CA ARG A 193 -35.19 1.77 -20.72
C ARG A 193 -36.14 2.89 -20.29
N LEU A 194 -35.65 3.87 -19.53
CA LEU A 194 -36.43 5.03 -19.10
C LEU A 194 -36.87 5.91 -20.27
N ARG A 195 -35.96 6.21 -21.21
CA ARG A 195 -36.27 6.93 -22.46
C ARG A 195 -37.27 6.15 -23.31
N ALA A 196 -37.10 4.85 -23.47
CA ALA A 196 -38.04 4.00 -24.20
C ALA A 196 -39.45 3.97 -23.57
N LEU A 197 -39.53 3.90 -22.23
CA LEU A 197 -40.80 3.95 -21.51
C LEU A 197 -41.47 5.31 -21.67
N ARG A 198 -40.71 6.40 -21.60
CA ARG A 198 -41.19 7.77 -21.87
C ARG A 198 -41.70 7.93 -23.29
N ASP A 199 -40.91 7.53 -24.28
CA ASP A 199 -41.21 7.68 -25.71
C ASP A 199 -42.39 6.78 -26.13
N ALA A 200 -42.65 5.69 -25.41
CA ALA A 200 -43.85 4.85 -25.53
C ALA A 200 -45.07 5.37 -24.74
N GLY A 201 -44.98 6.54 -24.09
CA GLY A 201 -46.05 7.15 -23.30
C GLY A 201 -46.31 6.50 -21.94
N ARG A 202 -45.38 5.68 -21.42
CA ARG A 202 -45.50 4.93 -20.16
C ARG A 202 -44.72 5.60 -19.02
N THR A 203 -44.86 6.92 -18.85
CA THR A 203 -44.11 7.74 -17.89
C THR A 203 -44.18 7.22 -16.44
N ALA A 204 -45.34 6.74 -15.99
CA ALA A 204 -45.47 6.18 -14.64
C ALA A 204 -44.57 4.94 -14.42
N GLN A 205 -44.40 4.11 -15.46
CA GLN A 205 -43.49 2.96 -15.39
C GLN A 205 -42.03 3.37 -15.48
N ALA A 206 -41.73 4.48 -16.16
CA ALA A 206 -40.39 5.07 -16.16
C ALA A 206 -40.02 5.56 -14.75
N LEU A 207 -40.91 6.26 -14.06
CA LEU A 207 -40.68 6.71 -12.68
C LEU A 207 -40.50 5.53 -11.71
N ALA A 208 -41.31 4.48 -11.83
CA ALA A 208 -41.15 3.26 -11.03
C ALA A 208 -39.80 2.56 -11.31
N ALA A 209 -39.42 2.43 -12.59
CA ALA A 209 -38.14 1.84 -12.96
C ALA A 209 -36.94 2.68 -12.48
N TYR A 210 -37.05 4.01 -12.43
CA TYR A 210 -36.02 4.86 -11.84
C TYR A 210 -35.87 4.61 -10.33
N ASP A 211 -36.99 4.48 -9.60
CA ASP A 211 -36.94 4.22 -8.16
C ASP A 211 -36.39 2.82 -7.82
N GLU A 212 -36.73 1.81 -8.64
CA GLU A 212 -36.13 0.47 -8.57
C GLU A 212 -34.60 0.55 -8.70
N VAL A 213 -34.10 1.27 -9.71
CA VAL A 213 -32.66 1.41 -9.96
C VAL A 213 -31.99 2.24 -8.85
N ARG A 214 -32.61 3.34 -8.40
CA ARG A 214 -32.12 4.18 -7.31
C ARG A 214 -31.97 3.38 -6.02
N THR A 215 -32.98 2.60 -5.66
CA THR A 215 -32.97 1.77 -4.46
C THR A 215 -31.91 0.68 -4.57
N LEU A 216 -31.77 0.07 -5.75
CA LEU A 216 -30.75 -0.95 -5.98
C LEU A 216 -29.33 -0.39 -5.86
N ILE A 217 -29.05 0.77 -6.47
CA ILE A 217 -27.74 1.44 -6.40
C ILE A 217 -27.43 1.83 -4.95
N ALA A 218 -28.39 2.42 -4.23
CA ALA A 218 -28.20 2.77 -2.82
C ALA A 218 -27.93 1.54 -1.95
N ALA A 219 -28.67 0.44 -2.15
CA ALA A 219 -28.52 -0.78 -1.36
C ALA A 219 -27.22 -1.55 -1.66
N ARG A 220 -26.76 -1.56 -2.93
CA ARG A 220 -25.57 -2.32 -3.34
C ARG A 220 -24.28 -1.52 -3.27
N LEU A 221 -24.34 -0.20 -3.49
CA LEU A 221 -23.17 0.67 -3.66
C LEU A 221 -23.10 1.81 -2.64
N GLY A 222 -24.15 2.04 -1.82
CA GLY A 222 -24.16 3.11 -0.82
C GLY A 222 -24.23 4.52 -1.38
N THR A 223 -24.46 4.68 -2.69
CA THR A 223 -24.49 5.97 -3.39
C THR A 223 -25.84 6.22 -4.08
N GLY A 224 -26.06 7.44 -4.57
CA GLY A 224 -27.20 7.75 -5.45
C GLY A 224 -26.95 7.40 -6.93
N PRO A 225 -27.98 7.45 -7.78
CA PRO A 225 -27.84 7.34 -9.24
C PRO A 225 -26.93 8.44 -9.79
N GLY A 226 -26.22 8.15 -10.88
CA GLY A 226 -25.40 9.10 -11.60
C GLY A 226 -26.19 10.26 -12.23
N PRO A 227 -25.48 11.23 -12.83
CA PRO A 227 -26.09 12.47 -13.33
C PRO A 227 -27.05 12.24 -14.52
N GLU A 228 -26.80 11.28 -15.40
CA GLU A 228 -27.69 11.02 -16.56
C GLU A 228 -29.08 10.50 -16.12
N LEU A 229 -29.13 9.56 -15.17
CA LEU A 229 -30.40 9.05 -14.63
C LEU A 229 -31.12 10.13 -13.81
N THR A 230 -30.37 10.92 -13.03
CA THR A 230 -30.94 12.01 -12.23
C THR A 230 -31.55 13.10 -13.11
N ALA A 231 -30.84 13.53 -14.17
CA ALA A 231 -31.38 14.48 -15.15
C ALA A 231 -32.63 13.92 -15.85
N LEU A 232 -32.62 12.64 -16.23
CA LEU A 232 -33.77 12.00 -16.86
C LEU A 232 -34.97 11.88 -15.90
N HIS A 233 -34.74 11.67 -14.61
CA HIS A 233 -35.79 11.69 -13.60
C HIS A 233 -36.41 13.08 -13.46
N GLU A 234 -35.60 14.13 -13.43
CA GLU A 234 -36.09 15.52 -13.44
C GLU A 234 -36.91 15.83 -14.69
N GLU A 235 -36.49 15.35 -15.87
CA GLU A 235 -37.26 15.46 -17.11
C GLU A 235 -38.61 14.74 -17.02
N LEU A 236 -38.62 13.51 -16.46
CA LEU A 236 -39.86 12.73 -16.27
C LEU A 236 -40.82 13.40 -15.29
N LEU A 237 -40.31 14.06 -14.25
CA LEU A 237 -41.11 14.80 -13.26
C LEU A 237 -41.66 16.12 -13.82
N ARG A 238 -40.90 16.80 -14.69
CA ARG A 238 -41.34 18.03 -15.36
C ARG A 238 -42.44 17.81 -16.40
N GLN A 239 -42.73 16.55 -16.77
CA GLN A 239 -43.71 16.17 -17.79
C GLN A 239 -43.55 16.97 -19.09
N GLU A 240 -42.31 17.23 -19.52
CA GLU A 240 -42.10 17.85 -20.83
C GLU A 240 -42.56 16.87 -21.91
N PRO A 241 -43.56 17.24 -22.74
CA PRO A 241 -43.97 16.38 -23.85
C PRO A 241 -42.77 16.26 -24.79
N ALA A 242 -42.35 15.02 -25.05
CA ALA A 242 -41.23 14.76 -25.95
C ALA A 242 -41.46 15.48 -27.30
N PRO A 243 -40.41 16.05 -27.92
CA PRO A 243 -40.53 16.64 -29.24
C PRO A 243 -41.00 15.55 -30.20
N SER A 244 -42.26 15.67 -30.66
CA SER A 244 -42.85 14.73 -31.60
C SER A 244 -42.04 14.77 -32.89
N ALA A 245 -41.36 13.68 -33.20
CA ALA A 245 -40.75 13.45 -34.51
C ALA A 245 -41.85 13.29 -35.56
N GLY A 246 -42.30 14.41 -36.14
CA GLY A 246 -43.01 14.43 -37.40
C GLY A 246 -41.99 14.47 -38.56
N PRO A 247 -42.18 13.71 -39.66
CA PRO A 247 -41.21 13.67 -40.75
C PRO A 247 -41.44 14.85 -41.70
N SER A 248 -40.54 15.83 -41.69
CA SER A 248 -40.52 16.89 -42.71
C SER A 248 -39.73 16.43 -43.94
N ALA A 249 -40.48 16.08 -44.99
CA ALA A 249 -40.02 15.99 -46.37
C ALA A 249 -39.68 17.39 -46.94
N PRO A 250 -38.94 17.48 -48.06
CA PRO A 250 -38.12 18.64 -48.42
C PRO A 250 -38.86 19.65 -49.31
N ALA A 251 -38.47 20.92 -49.25
CA ALA A 251 -38.87 21.90 -50.26
C ALA A 251 -37.77 22.93 -50.57
N VAL A 252 -37.61 23.13 -51.87
CA VAL A 252 -36.60 23.86 -52.62
C VAL A 252 -37.04 25.32 -52.84
N ALA A 253 -36.07 26.17 -53.17
CA ALA A 253 -36.14 27.40 -53.95
C ALA A 253 -36.48 28.74 -53.25
N ALA A 254 -35.49 29.63 -53.33
CA ALA A 254 -35.55 31.10 -53.32
C ALA A 254 -36.50 31.64 -54.44
N PRO A 255 -36.90 32.95 -54.52
CA PRO A 255 -36.04 34.13 -54.30
C PRO A 255 -36.69 35.39 -53.65
N ALA A 256 -35.81 36.37 -53.39
CA ALA A 256 -35.97 37.77 -52.95
C ALA A 256 -37.06 38.59 -53.72
N PRO A 257 -37.44 39.86 -53.39
CA PRO A 257 -36.62 40.91 -52.74
C PRO A 257 -37.33 41.99 -51.85
N ILE A 258 -36.52 42.96 -51.41
CA ILE A 258 -36.79 44.39 -51.07
C ILE A 258 -36.66 44.78 -49.57
N ALA A 259 -35.73 45.71 -49.32
CA ALA A 259 -35.33 46.36 -48.05
C ALA A 259 -36.14 47.66 -47.77
N PRO A 260 -35.83 48.51 -46.76
CA PRO A 260 -35.13 48.35 -45.48
C PRO A 260 -35.92 48.89 -44.25
N GLY A 261 -35.57 48.44 -43.03
CA GLY A 261 -36.01 49.01 -41.74
C GLY A 261 -35.08 48.54 -40.60
N PRO A 262 -34.85 49.33 -39.54
CA PRO A 262 -33.54 49.45 -38.89
C PRO A 262 -33.12 48.21 -38.09
N ALA A 263 -31.83 47.88 -38.22
CA ALA A 263 -31.18 46.76 -37.56
C ALA A 263 -31.13 46.94 -36.03
N ALA A 264 -31.64 45.95 -35.31
CA ALA A 264 -31.21 45.66 -33.95
C ALA A 264 -29.77 45.08 -33.99
N PRO A 265 -28.90 45.38 -33.01
CA PRO A 265 -27.51 44.98 -33.07
C PRO A 265 -27.36 43.46 -32.92
N ALA A 266 -26.55 42.87 -33.80
CA ALA A 266 -26.10 41.48 -33.69
C ALA A 266 -25.15 41.31 -32.47
N PRO A 267 -25.14 40.14 -31.81
CA PRO A 267 -24.19 39.88 -30.73
C PRO A 267 -22.75 39.86 -31.26
N ALA A 268 -21.86 40.57 -30.56
CA ALA A 268 -20.44 40.71 -30.87
C ALA A 268 -19.70 39.36 -30.76
N ALA A 269 -18.71 39.16 -31.64
CA ALA A 269 -17.80 38.02 -31.61
C ALA A 269 -16.94 38.01 -30.32
N PRO A 270 -16.55 36.84 -29.78
CA PRO A 270 -15.67 36.78 -28.63
C PRO A 270 -14.28 37.36 -28.97
N HIS A 271 -13.80 38.30 -28.16
CA HIS A 271 -12.48 38.93 -28.30
C HIS A 271 -11.40 38.05 -27.62
N GLY A 272 -10.76 37.13 -28.36
CA GLY A 272 -9.63 36.31 -27.86
C GLY A 272 -9.26 35.11 -28.75
N ASN A 273 -8.17 34.40 -28.40
CA ASN A 273 -7.66 33.22 -29.15
C ASN A 273 -7.63 31.90 -28.33
N LEU A 274 -8.28 31.86 -27.17
CA LEU A 274 -8.39 30.67 -26.32
C LEU A 274 -9.27 29.59 -26.97
N ARG A 275 -8.84 28.32 -26.86
CA ARG A 275 -9.52 27.17 -27.49
C ARG A 275 -10.42 26.45 -26.50
N ALA A 276 -11.61 26.06 -26.94
CA ALA A 276 -12.52 25.22 -26.16
C ALA A 276 -11.86 23.88 -25.77
N ARG A 277 -12.00 23.49 -24.50
CA ARG A 277 -11.31 22.33 -23.92
C ARG A 277 -12.17 21.07 -23.99
N LEU A 278 -11.56 19.96 -24.42
CA LEU A 278 -12.19 18.64 -24.61
C LEU A 278 -12.12 17.73 -23.38
N THR A 279 -11.43 18.18 -22.33
CA THR A 279 -11.27 17.44 -21.08
C THR A 279 -11.58 18.38 -19.93
N SER A 280 -12.22 17.85 -18.89
CA SER A 280 -12.51 18.51 -17.62
C SER A 280 -11.25 19.00 -16.90
N PHE A 281 -11.39 20.09 -16.16
CA PHE A 281 -10.39 20.59 -15.21
C PHE A 281 -10.73 20.09 -13.79
N VAL A 282 -9.82 19.34 -13.18
CA VAL A 282 -10.10 18.55 -11.96
C VAL A 282 -9.36 19.10 -10.77
N GLY A 283 -10.11 19.74 -9.87
CA GLY A 283 -9.58 20.39 -8.67
C GLY A 283 -8.67 21.57 -8.99
N ARG A 284 -8.46 22.42 -7.98
CA ARG A 284 -7.78 23.74 -8.04
C ARG A 284 -8.74 24.94 -8.07
N GLU A 285 -9.94 24.79 -7.52
CA GLU A 285 -10.90 25.88 -7.34
C GLU A 285 -10.32 27.00 -6.47
N ARG A 286 -9.55 26.63 -5.43
CA ARG A 286 -8.81 27.56 -4.56
C ARG A 286 -7.69 28.29 -5.30
N ASP A 287 -6.90 27.57 -6.12
CA ASP A 287 -5.82 28.20 -6.89
C ASP A 287 -6.39 29.19 -7.91
N MET A 288 -7.53 28.87 -8.53
CA MET A 288 -8.24 29.79 -9.41
C MET A 288 -8.74 31.03 -8.67
N GLU A 289 -9.32 30.88 -7.48
CA GLU A 289 -9.76 32.01 -6.66
C GLU A 289 -8.59 32.91 -6.25
N ALA A 290 -7.48 32.32 -5.81
CA ALA A 290 -6.26 33.03 -5.46
C ALA A 290 -5.67 33.78 -6.68
N LEU A 291 -5.61 33.12 -7.85
CA LEU A 291 -5.11 33.73 -9.07
C LEU A 291 -5.98 34.91 -9.53
N ARG A 292 -7.31 34.82 -9.41
CA ARG A 292 -8.21 35.97 -9.65
C ARG A 292 -7.91 37.12 -8.70
N GLY A 293 -7.68 36.83 -7.42
CA GLY A 293 -7.29 37.82 -6.42
C GLY A 293 -5.94 38.48 -6.71
N ASP A 294 -4.98 37.75 -7.28
CA ASP A 294 -3.68 38.29 -7.67
C ASP A 294 -3.77 39.16 -8.92
N LEU A 295 -4.50 38.71 -9.95
CA LEU A 295 -4.74 39.47 -11.18
C LEU A 295 -5.55 40.75 -10.94
N ALA A 296 -6.35 40.81 -9.86
CA ALA A 296 -7.04 42.02 -9.45
C ALA A 296 -6.13 43.03 -8.72
N ARG A 297 -5.02 42.59 -8.12
CA ARG A 297 -4.13 43.41 -7.29
C ARG A 297 -2.83 43.80 -7.99
N GLY A 298 -2.32 42.93 -8.86
CA GLY A 298 -1.06 43.09 -9.58
C GLY A 298 -1.25 43.12 -11.10
N ARG A 299 -0.25 43.67 -11.80
CA ARG A 299 -0.24 43.74 -13.28
C ARG A 299 0.65 42.69 -13.93
N LEU A 300 1.46 41.99 -13.14
CA LEU A 300 2.29 40.86 -13.55
C LEU A 300 2.13 39.74 -12.52
N VAL A 301 1.59 38.61 -12.97
CA VAL A 301 1.48 37.40 -12.16
C VAL A 301 2.19 36.26 -12.89
N THR A 302 3.04 35.52 -12.19
CA THR A 302 3.77 34.38 -12.75
C THR A 302 3.36 33.11 -12.03
N LEU A 303 2.75 32.17 -12.76
CA LEU A 303 2.51 30.81 -12.27
C LEU A 303 3.82 30.03 -12.30
N LEU A 304 4.29 29.62 -11.13
CA LEU A 304 5.55 28.91 -10.90
C LEU A 304 5.28 27.45 -10.52
N GLY A 305 6.09 26.49 -10.96
CA GLY A 305 5.91 25.09 -10.55
C GLY A 305 6.57 24.08 -11.50
N PRO A 306 6.58 22.78 -11.15
CA PRO A 306 7.30 21.76 -11.91
C PRO A 306 6.69 21.50 -13.30
N GLY A 307 7.48 20.87 -14.17
CA GLY A 307 7.01 20.35 -15.45
C GLY A 307 5.85 19.36 -15.24
N GLY A 308 4.73 19.55 -15.93
CA GLY A 308 3.56 18.67 -15.78
C GLY A 308 2.62 18.99 -14.60
N ALA A 309 2.90 20.02 -13.78
CA ALA A 309 2.04 20.47 -12.67
C ALA A 309 0.69 21.07 -13.12
N GLY A 310 0.56 21.42 -14.40
CA GLY A 310 -0.67 21.97 -14.98
C GLY A 310 -0.73 23.51 -15.03
N LYS A 311 0.39 24.22 -14.92
CA LYS A 311 0.47 25.70 -14.98
C LYS A 311 -0.24 26.30 -16.20
N THR A 312 0.10 25.79 -17.39
CA THR A 312 -0.53 26.16 -18.68
C THR A 312 -2.04 25.92 -18.69
N ARG A 313 -2.50 24.90 -17.98
CA ARG A 313 -3.92 24.57 -17.92
C ARG A 313 -4.65 25.46 -16.91
N LEU A 314 -4.04 25.73 -15.76
CA LEU A 314 -4.54 26.64 -14.74
C LEU A 314 -4.63 28.09 -15.26
N SER A 315 -3.60 28.58 -15.97
CA SER A 315 -3.62 29.93 -16.54
C SER A 315 -4.78 30.12 -17.52
N GLN A 316 -5.05 29.12 -18.36
CA GLN A 316 -6.09 29.19 -19.37
C GLN A 316 -7.49 28.97 -18.78
N GLU A 317 -7.66 28.05 -17.83
CA GLU A 317 -8.94 27.85 -17.14
C GLU A 317 -9.34 29.10 -16.32
N ALA A 318 -8.36 29.73 -15.67
CA ALA A 318 -8.59 31.00 -15.01
C ALA A 318 -9.02 32.07 -16.02
N ALA A 319 -8.36 32.12 -17.18
CA ALA A 319 -8.65 33.10 -18.22
C ALA A 319 -10.05 32.92 -18.88
N ASP A 320 -10.52 31.68 -19.05
CA ASP A 320 -11.86 31.36 -19.57
C ASP A 320 -12.99 31.65 -18.57
N THR A 321 -12.69 31.66 -17.26
CA THR A 321 -13.70 31.81 -16.19
C THR A 321 -13.84 33.23 -15.64
N ILE A 322 -13.10 34.21 -16.19
CA ILE A 322 -13.17 35.61 -15.72
C ILE A 322 -14.28 36.38 -16.46
N ASP A 323 -14.92 37.32 -15.75
CA ASP A 323 -15.96 38.21 -16.30
C ASP A 323 -15.42 38.94 -17.56
N PRO A 324 -16.06 38.74 -18.74
CA PRO A 324 -15.69 39.40 -20.00
C PRO A 324 -15.63 40.94 -19.92
N ARG A 325 -16.28 41.55 -18.91
CA ARG A 325 -16.25 43.00 -18.68
C ARG A 325 -14.93 43.50 -18.08
N THR A 326 -14.09 42.61 -17.54
CA THR A 326 -12.84 42.95 -16.85
C THR A 326 -11.73 43.35 -17.84
N TRP A 327 -11.70 42.72 -19.02
CA TRP A 327 -10.78 43.02 -20.12
C TRP A 327 -11.58 43.14 -21.42
N PRO A 328 -12.15 44.32 -21.71
CA PRO A 328 -13.02 44.52 -22.86
C PRO A 328 -12.32 44.31 -24.20
N ASP A 329 -10.99 44.43 -24.24
CA ASP A 329 -10.15 44.19 -25.44
C ASP A 329 -9.67 42.74 -25.56
N GLY A 330 -10.17 41.86 -24.70
CA GLY A 330 -10.00 40.41 -24.81
C GLY A 330 -8.81 39.80 -24.07
N VAL A 331 -8.73 38.48 -24.20
CA VAL A 331 -7.71 37.63 -23.56
C VAL A 331 -6.92 36.90 -24.64
N TRP A 332 -5.59 36.98 -24.56
CA TRP A 332 -4.70 36.54 -25.64
C TRP A 332 -3.59 35.65 -25.10
N LEU A 333 -3.42 34.47 -25.69
CA LEU A 333 -2.38 33.50 -25.36
C LEU A 333 -1.27 33.51 -26.41
N ALA A 334 -0.03 33.71 -25.95
CA ALA A 334 1.18 33.51 -26.73
C ALA A 334 1.93 32.28 -26.19
N GLU A 335 1.95 31.21 -26.99
CA GLU A 335 2.70 29.98 -26.68
C GLU A 335 4.16 30.17 -27.08
N LEU A 336 5.08 30.29 -26.10
CA LEU A 336 6.50 30.48 -26.37
C LEU A 336 7.26 29.16 -26.52
N ALA A 337 6.66 28.02 -26.17
CA ALA A 337 7.28 26.69 -26.28
C ALA A 337 7.99 26.34 -27.62
N PRO A 338 7.53 26.79 -28.81
CA PRO A 338 8.23 26.55 -30.07
C PRO A 338 9.30 27.60 -30.43
N VAL A 339 9.59 28.58 -29.56
CA VAL A 339 10.51 29.70 -29.82
C VAL A 339 11.89 29.39 -29.23
N ASP A 340 12.81 28.86 -30.03
CA ASP A 340 14.15 28.55 -29.53
C ASP A 340 15.10 29.78 -29.54
N ASP A 341 14.80 30.82 -30.34
CA ASP A 341 15.57 32.07 -30.43
C ASP A 341 14.95 33.19 -29.57
N PRO A 342 15.65 33.70 -28.54
CA PRO A 342 15.17 34.79 -27.69
C PRO A 342 14.76 36.06 -28.45
N ASP A 343 15.38 36.37 -29.58
CA ASP A 343 15.09 37.59 -30.36
C ASP A 343 13.76 37.49 -31.13
N ALA A 344 13.22 36.28 -31.31
CA ALA A 344 11.95 36.03 -32.00
C ALA A 344 10.72 36.15 -31.08
N VAL A 345 10.90 36.33 -29.77
CA VAL A 345 9.81 36.40 -28.77
C VAL A 345 8.80 37.54 -29.07
N PRO A 346 9.22 38.78 -29.40
CA PRO A 346 8.27 39.86 -29.76
C PRO A 346 7.46 39.56 -31.02
N GLU A 347 8.05 38.90 -32.03
CA GLU A 347 7.32 38.54 -33.25
C GLU A 347 6.27 37.46 -32.96
N ALA A 348 6.61 36.46 -32.14
CA ALA A 348 5.69 35.38 -31.74
C ALA A 348 4.46 35.93 -30.99
N VAL A 349 4.67 36.88 -30.06
CA VAL A 349 3.58 37.53 -29.32
C VAL A 349 2.72 38.40 -30.25
N LEU A 350 3.34 39.12 -31.20
CA LEU A 350 2.61 39.93 -32.18
C LEU A 350 1.76 39.07 -33.12
N ALA A 351 2.25 37.89 -33.51
CA ALA A 351 1.51 36.93 -34.32
C ALA A 351 0.29 36.36 -33.57
N ALA A 352 0.43 36.08 -32.27
CA ALA A 352 -0.66 35.59 -31.43
C ALA A 352 -1.82 36.60 -31.28
N LEU A 353 -1.53 37.90 -31.33
CA LEU A 353 -2.51 39.00 -31.25
C LEU A 353 -3.28 39.27 -32.57
N GLY A 354 -3.03 38.50 -33.63
CA GLY A 354 -3.75 38.62 -34.92
C GLY A 354 -3.47 39.92 -35.70
N ALA A 355 -2.45 40.69 -35.32
CA ALA A 355 -2.17 42.02 -35.87
C ALA A 355 -1.58 42.04 -37.30
N ARG A 356 -1.61 40.91 -38.04
CA ARG A 356 -1.24 40.84 -39.47
C ARG A 356 -2.41 41.12 -40.43
N GLU A 357 -3.66 41.03 -39.98
CA GLU A 357 -4.84 41.11 -40.89
C GLU A 357 -5.35 42.54 -41.17
N THR A 358 -4.93 43.56 -40.41
CA THR A 358 -5.44 44.94 -40.57
C THR A 358 -4.79 45.77 -41.68
N VAL A 359 -3.90 45.19 -42.52
CA VAL A 359 -3.21 45.92 -43.61
C VAL A 359 -3.39 45.30 -45.00
N LEU A 360 -4.23 44.27 -45.19
CA LEU A 360 -4.60 43.78 -46.54
C LEU A 360 -5.65 44.65 -47.27
N SER A 361 -5.65 45.97 -46.99
CA SER A 361 -6.35 46.97 -47.80
C SER A 361 -5.43 48.17 -48.10
N ALA A 362 -4.26 47.87 -48.67
CA ALA A 362 -3.52 48.81 -49.50
C ALA A 362 -2.71 48.00 -50.53
N ALA A 363 -3.12 48.11 -51.79
CA ALA A 363 -2.63 47.29 -52.89
C ALA A 363 -1.16 47.57 -53.29
N GLY A 364 -0.45 46.51 -53.69
CA GLY A 364 0.56 46.54 -54.76
C GLY A 364 2.03 46.71 -54.37
N ALA A 365 2.77 45.59 -54.26
CA ALA A 365 4.19 45.45 -54.66
C ALA A 365 4.78 44.11 -54.16
N GLY A 366 4.24 42.98 -54.65
CA GLY A 366 4.89 41.69 -54.50
C GLY A 366 5.78 41.44 -55.70
N GLU A 367 7.09 41.72 -55.60
CA GLU A 367 8.17 41.08 -56.40
C GLU A 367 9.60 41.56 -56.09
N LEU A 368 9.85 42.51 -55.16
CA LEU A 368 11.20 43.07 -54.92
C LEU A 368 11.76 42.97 -53.49
N ARG A 369 11.42 41.92 -52.71
CA ARG A 369 11.97 41.73 -51.34
C ARG A 369 12.57 40.35 -51.09
N ALA A 370 13.55 39.96 -51.90
CA ALA A 370 14.33 38.75 -51.69
C ALA A 370 15.83 38.98 -51.45
N VAL A 371 16.34 40.23 -51.49
CA VAL A 371 17.79 40.52 -51.49
C VAL A 371 18.30 41.29 -50.24
N GLU A 372 17.45 41.76 -49.32
CA GLU A 372 17.88 42.58 -48.16
C GLU A 372 17.87 41.85 -46.78
N ARG A 373 18.11 40.52 -46.73
CA ARG A 373 18.00 39.77 -45.45
C ARG A 373 19.26 39.74 -44.57
N ALA A 374 20.39 40.31 -44.98
CA ALA A 374 21.66 40.15 -44.25
C ALA A 374 22.09 41.38 -43.40
N SER A 375 21.23 42.38 -43.20
CA SER A 375 21.59 43.62 -42.47
C SER A 375 20.45 44.22 -41.63
N GLY A 376 19.38 43.45 -41.38
CA GLY A 376 18.09 43.98 -40.92
C GLY A 376 17.50 43.36 -39.65
N GLU A 377 18.15 42.38 -39.03
CA GLU A 377 17.56 41.58 -37.92
C GLU A 377 17.30 42.42 -36.65
N GLU A 378 18.25 43.25 -36.20
CA GLU A 378 18.04 44.15 -35.05
C GLU A 378 16.95 45.22 -35.30
N ARG A 379 16.82 45.68 -36.55
CA ARG A 379 15.81 46.69 -36.92
C ARG A 379 14.40 46.08 -36.94
N ALA A 380 14.28 44.81 -37.32
CA ALA A 380 13.02 44.08 -37.38
C ALA A 380 12.47 43.70 -35.99
N ALA A 381 13.34 43.33 -35.05
CA ALA A 381 12.96 43.06 -33.66
C ALA A 381 12.45 44.34 -32.95
N GLY A 382 13.16 45.46 -33.13
CA GLY A 382 12.74 46.78 -32.63
C GLY A 382 11.42 47.28 -33.23
N GLU A 383 11.17 47.01 -34.52
CA GLU A 383 9.92 47.35 -35.19
C GLU A 383 8.73 46.51 -34.69
N SER A 384 8.95 45.22 -34.40
CA SER A 384 7.93 44.34 -33.81
C SER A 384 7.54 44.76 -32.38
N LEU A 385 8.53 45.11 -31.54
CA LEU A 385 8.31 45.60 -30.18
C LEU A 385 7.56 46.96 -30.16
N ALA A 386 7.89 47.86 -31.09
CA ALA A 386 7.19 49.13 -31.23
C ALA A 386 5.72 48.95 -31.62
N ARG A 387 5.44 48.03 -32.56
CA ARG A 387 4.08 47.68 -32.99
C ARG A 387 3.26 47.02 -31.87
N LEU A 388 3.88 46.13 -31.09
CA LEU A 388 3.26 45.55 -29.89
C LEU A 388 2.88 46.63 -28.89
N THR A 389 3.79 47.56 -28.62
CA THR A 389 3.55 48.67 -27.70
C THR A 389 2.41 49.55 -28.19
N GLU A 390 2.37 49.92 -29.48
CA GLU A 390 1.27 50.69 -30.06
C GLU A 390 -0.06 49.95 -29.93
N TYR A 391 -0.07 48.65 -30.26
CA TYR A 391 -1.26 47.79 -30.17
C TYR A 391 -1.78 47.69 -28.73
N CYS A 392 -0.92 47.51 -27.73
CA CYS A 392 -1.30 47.36 -26.33
C CYS A 392 -1.60 48.69 -25.63
N SER A 393 -1.02 49.82 -26.09
CA SER A 393 -1.09 51.11 -25.38
C SER A 393 -2.50 51.67 -25.15
N ARG A 394 -3.45 51.34 -26.03
CA ARG A 394 -4.83 51.84 -25.99
C ARG A 394 -5.86 50.79 -25.53
N ARG A 395 -5.40 49.60 -25.14
CA ARG A 395 -6.26 48.44 -24.88
C ARG A 395 -6.14 47.96 -23.44
N ARG A 396 -7.27 47.61 -22.85
CA ARG A 396 -7.38 46.96 -21.55
C ARG A 396 -7.57 45.46 -21.76
N MET A 397 -6.45 44.74 -21.73
CA MET A 397 -6.38 43.33 -22.10
C MET A 397 -5.51 42.50 -21.16
N LEU A 398 -5.73 41.18 -21.18
CA LEU A 398 -4.90 40.19 -20.49
C LEU A 398 -4.05 39.43 -21.51
N LEU A 399 -2.73 39.48 -21.33
CA LEU A 399 -1.76 38.74 -22.15
C LEU A 399 -1.19 37.56 -21.36
N LEU A 400 -1.42 36.35 -21.85
CA LEU A 400 -0.87 35.11 -21.31
C LEU A 400 0.42 34.76 -22.06
N LEU A 401 1.55 34.73 -21.34
CA LEU A 401 2.83 34.25 -21.85
C LEU A 401 3.07 32.84 -21.32
N ASP A 402 2.91 31.83 -22.18
CA ASP A 402 3.03 30.44 -21.75
C ASP A 402 4.42 29.87 -22.03
N ASN A 403 4.98 29.17 -21.05
CA ASN A 403 6.23 28.41 -21.11
C ASN A 403 7.49 29.28 -21.27
N CYS A 404 7.66 30.28 -20.38
CA CYS A 404 8.72 31.28 -20.47
C CYS A 404 10.13 30.76 -20.10
N GLU A 405 10.27 29.59 -19.47
CA GLU A 405 11.52 29.14 -18.83
C GLU A 405 12.75 29.04 -19.73
N HIS A 406 12.58 28.84 -21.04
CA HIS A 406 13.68 28.67 -21.99
C HIS A 406 14.14 29.98 -22.65
N VAL A 407 13.31 31.03 -22.56
CA VAL A 407 13.57 32.38 -23.09
C VAL A 407 13.35 33.44 -22.01
N ILE A 408 13.60 33.07 -20.75
CA ILE A 408 13.12 33.84 -19.61
C ILE A 408 13.65 35.28 -19.60
N GLY A 409 14.91 35.48 -20.00
CA GLY A 409 15.51 36.82 -20.12
C GLY A 409 14.78 37.69 -21.15
N ALA A 410 14.43 37.13 -22.31
CA ALA A 410 13.68 37.85 -23.35
C ALA A 410 12.22 38.08 -22.96
N ALA A 411 11.58 37.10 -22.31
CA ALA A 411 10.22 37.24 -21.78
C ALA A 411 10.13 38.30 -20.68
N ALA A 412 11.10 38.33 -19.76
CA ALA A 412 11.22 39.34 -18.72
C ALA A 412 11.44 40.75 -19.30
N ALA A 413 12.34 40.89 -20.28
CA ALA A 413 12.59 42.16 -20.96
C ALA A 413 11.34 42.68 -21.71
N LEU A 414 10.59 41.78 -22.37
CA LEU A 414 9.34 42.13 -23.04
C LEU A 414 8.26 42.57 -22.04
N ALA A 415 8.08 41.82 -20.94
CA ALA A 415 7.10 42.12 -19.91
C ALA A 415 7.39 43.47 -19.23
N ASP A 416 8.64 43.73 -18.84
CA ASP A 416 9.08 45.01 -18.27
C ASP A 416 8.79 46.18 -19.23
N HIS A 417 9.17 46.03 -20.50
CA HIS A 417 8.96 47.06 -21.52
C HIS A 417 7.48 47.41 -21.73
N LEU A 418 6.62 46.39 -21.88
CA LEU A 418 5.20 46.56 -22.15
C LEU A 418 4.46 47.10 -20.92
N LEU A 419 4.75 46.60 -19.72
CA LEU A 419 4.08 47.04 -18.50
C LEU A 419 4.42 48.49 -18.13
N ALA A 420 5.64 48.94 -18.45
CA ALA A 420 6.06 50.34 -18.28
C ALA A 420 5.33 51.31 -19.24
N ARG A 421 5.00 50.87 -20.47
CA ARG A 421 4.46 51.73 -21.54
C ARG A 421 2.95 51.58 -21.77
N CYS A 422 2.35 50.48 -21.33
CA CYS A 422 0.93 50.16 -21.53
C CYS A 422 0.23 50.03 -20.17
N PRO A 423 -0.26 51.13 -19.56
CA PRO A 423 -0.73 51.15 -18.18
C PRO A 423 -1.97 50.30 -17.91
N GLN A 424 -2.73 49.93 -18.96
CA GLN A 424 -3.93 49.10 -18.88
C GLN A 424 -3.70 47.63 -19.24
N LEU A 425 -2.46 47.24 -19.53
CA LEU A 425 -2.06 45.85 -19.80
C LEU A 425 -1.83 45.09 -18.49
N THR A 426 -2.33 43.85 -18.44
CA THR A 426 -2.03 42.84 -17.41
C THR A 426 -1.37 41.63 -18.07
N VAL A 427 -0.31 41.10 -17.46
CA VAL A 427 0.43 39.94 -17.97
C VAL A 427 0.33 38.78 -16.97
N LEU A 428 -0.03 37.61 -17.49
CA LEU A 428 0.01 36.33 -16.77
C LEU A 428 1.03 35.42 -17.43
N ALA A 429 2.15 35.14 -16.76
CA ALA A 429 3.19 34.26 -17.28
C ALA A 429 3.08 32.85 -16.66
N THR A 430 3.45 31.82 -17.42
CA THR A 430 3.76 30.49 -16.87
C THR A 430 5.25 30.23 -17.05
N SER A 431 5.92 29.86 -15.97
CA SER A 431 7.37 29.62 -15.95
C SER A 431 7.74 28.59 -14.89
N ARG A 432 8.98 28.11 -14.94
CA ARG A 432 9.56 27.23 -13.90
C ARG A 432 10.42 27.97 -12.89
N GLU A 433 10.87 29.16 -13.24
CA GLU A 433 11.59 30.08 -12.36
C GLU A 433 10.97 31.50 -12.51
N PRO A 434 11.08 32.39 -11.52
CA PRO A 434 10.51 33.75 -11.58
C PRO A 434 11.09 34.60 -12.72
N LEU A 435 10.32 35.52 -13.29
CA LEU A 435 10.80 36.42 -14.34
C LEU A 435 11.75 37.50 -13.80
N GLY A 436 11.66 37.84 -12.51
CA GLY A 436 12.55 38.80 -11.85
C GLY A 436 12.25 40.27 -12.21
N VAL A 437 11.02 40.56 -12.64
CA VAL A 437 10.60 41.92 -13.07
C VAL A 437 9.95 42.67 -11.90
N PRO A 438 10.23 43.98 -11.69
CA PRO A 438 9.59 44.76 -10.63
C PRO A 438 8.06 44.73 -10.67
N GLY A 439 7.43 44.40 -9.54
CA GLY A 439 5.98 44.27 -9.43
C GLY A 439 5.43 42.88 -9.80
N GLU A 440 6.29 41.89 -10.06
CA GLU A 440 5.93 40.49 -10.22
C GLU A 440 5.33 39.90 -8.94
N THR A 441 4.15 39.28 -9.08
CA THR A 441 3.55 38.42 -8.05
C THR A 441 3.75 36.96 -8.45
N VAL A 442 4.60 36.24 -7.73
CA VAL A 442 4.87 34.81 -7.98
C VAL A 442 3.81 33.95 -7.28
N ARG A 443 3.15 33.08 -8.03
CA ARG A 443 2.13 32.16 -7.55
C ARG A 443 2.61 30.71 -7.74
N PRO A 444 3.05 30.02 -6.68
CA PRO A 444 3.42 28.62 -6.77
C PRO A 444 2.19 27.76 -7.11
N VAL A 445 2.42 26.77 -7.98
CA VAL A 445 1.46 25.78 -8.47
C VAL A 445 1.99 24.41 -8.06
N ASP A 446 1.59 23.99 -6.87
CA ASP A 446 2.00 22.70 -6.30
C ASP A 446 1.36 21.53 -7.04
N PRO A 447 1.94 20.31 -6.97
CA PRO A 447 1.28 19.10 -7.43
C PRO A 447 -0.09 18.87 -6.76
N LEU A 448 -0.94 18.05 -7.37
CA LEU A 448 -2.28 17.81 -6.82
C LEU A 448 -2.21 17.04 -5.49
N PRO A 449 -2.94 17.47 -4.45
CA PRO A 449 -3.03 16.71 -3.21
C PRO A 449 -3.76 15.38 -3.43
N ASP A 450 -3.47 14.36 -2.62
CA ASP A 450 -3.93 12.98 -2.81
C ASP A 450 -5.41 12.82 -3.16
N PRO A 451 -6.38 13.47 -2.48
CA PRO A 451 -7.80 13.33 -2.85
C PRO A 451 -8.10 13.85 -4.26
N THR A 452 -7.38 14.89 -4.70
CA THR A 452 -7.55 15.48 -6.03
C THR A 452 -6.78 14.70 -7.09
N ALA A 453 -5.59 14.19 -6.76
CA ALA A 453 -4.82 13.30 -7.62
C ALA A 453 -5.59 12.00 -7.91
N LEU A 454 -6.24 11.41 -6.88
CA LEU A 454 -7.11 10.25 -7.01
C LEU A 454 -8.35 10.56 -7.84
N ARG A 455 -8.96 11.74 -7.67
CA ARG A 455 -10.09 12.18 -8.51
C ARG A 455 -9.68 12.31 -9.98
N LEU A 456 -8.50 12.87 -10.25
CA LEU A 456 -7.96 12.95 -11.62
C LEU A 456 -7.69 11.55 -12.18
N LEU A 457 -7.08 10.65 -11.41
CA LEU A 457 -6.86 9.26 -11.81
C LEU A 457 -8.17 8.52 -12.04
N ALA A 458 -9.18 8.73 -11.20
CA ALA A 458 -10.50 8.14 -11.34
C ALA A 458 -11.17 8.60 -12.64
N GLU A 459 -11.16 9.92 -12.91
CA GLU A 459 -11.81 10.48 -14.08
C GLU A 459 -11.09 10.09 -15.39
N ARG A 460 -9.76 10.23 -15.42
CA ARG A 460 -8.94 9.86 -16.59
C ARG A 460 -8.87 8.35 -16.76
N GLY A 461 -8.86 7.60 -15.66
CA GLY A 461 -8.88 6.15 -15.63
C GLY A 461 -10.21 5.58 -16.08
N ALA A 462 -11.34 6.19 -15.70
CA ALA A 462 -12.66 5.83 -16.21
C ALA A 462 -12.79 6.12 -17.72
N ALA A 463 -12.19 7.21 -18.20
CA ALA A 463 -12.10 7.51 -19.63
C ALA A 463 -11.19 6.52 -20.39
N ALA A 464 -10.19 5.92 -19.72
CA ALA A 464 -9.30 4.93 -20.32
C ALA A 464 -9.85 3.50 -20.25
N ARG A 465 -10.42 3.11 -19.11
CA ARG A 465 -11.03 1.81 -18.79
C ARG A 465 -12.42 2.07 -18.19
N PRO A 466 -13.49 1.96 -19.00
CA PRO A 466 -14.86 2.13 -18.49
C PRO A 466 -15.12 1.22 -17.29
N GLY A 467 -15.73 1.76 -16.24
CA GLY A 467 -15.99 1.04 -14.98
C GLY A 467 -14.82 1.00 -13.98
N PHE A 468 -13.67 1.59 -14.31
CA PHE A 468 -12.60 1.78 -13.33
C PHE A 468 -13.05 2.71 -12.20
N ARG A 469 -12.91 2.24 -10.96
CA ARG A 469 -13.10 3.01 -9.75
C ARG A 469 -11.86 2.87 -8.87
N VAL A 470 -11.39 3.98 -8.32
CA VAL A 470 -10.25 3.98 -7.39
C VAL A 470 -10.58 3.32 -6.06
N ASP A 471 -11.86 3.24 -5.68
CA ASP A 471 -12.38 2.68 -4.43
C ASP A 471 -13.10 1.33 -4.61
N ALA A 472 -12.83 0.60 -5.71
CA ALA A 472 -13.54 -0.63 -6.05
C ALA A 472 -13.39 -1.72 -4.98
N ASP A 473 -12.20 -1.83 -4.39
CA ASP A 473 -11.83 -2.74 -3.32
C ASP A 473 -10.60 -2.17 -2.58
N GLU A 474 -10.28 -2.73 -1.41
CA GLU A 474 -9.18 -2.21 -0.59
C GLU A 474 -7.81 -2.31 -1.30
N ALA A 475 -7.57 -3.37 -2.07
CA ALA A 475 -6.31 -3.53 -2.80
C ALA A 475 -6.20 -2.54 -3.96
N THR A 476 -7.29 -2.22 -4.64
CA THR A 476 -7.36 -1.21 -5.70
C THR A 476 -7.24 0.20 -5.14
N ALA A 477 -7.85 0.48 -3.99
CA ALA A 477 -7.69 1.74 -3.26
C ALA A 477 -6.23 1.95 -2.85
N ALA A 478 -5.60 0.92 -2.28
CA ALA A 478 -4.18 0.95 -1.94
C ALA A 478 -3.30 1.16 -3.18
N ALA A 479 -3.54 0.42 -4.27
CA ALA A 479 -2.75 0.53 -5.49
C ALA A 479 -2.91 1.88 -6.20
N THR A 480 -4.11 2.47 -6.22
CA THR A 480 -4.35 3.77 -6.85
C THR A 480 -3.81 4.93 -6.02
N ALA A 481 -3.90 4.84 -4.69
CA ALA A 481 -3.20 5.74 -3.79
C ALA A 481 -1.68 5.66 -4.00
N GLU A 482 -1.15 4.45 -4.13
CA GLU A 482 0.28 4.22 -4.41
C GLU A 482 0.70 4.80 -5.77
N ILE A 483 -0.11 4.63 -6.82
CA ILE A 483 0.14 5.27 -8.13
C ILE A 483 0.19 6.79 -8.01
N CYS A 484 -0.81 7.41 -7.37
CA CYS A 484 -0.85 8.87 -7.21
C CYS A 484 0.34 9.40 -6.41
N ARG A 485 0.72 8.68 -5.34
CA ARG A 485 1.88 8.98 -4.50
C ARG A 485 3.18 8.88 -5.30
N ARG A 486 3.39 7.78 -6.04
CA ARG A 486 4.59 7.53 -6.84
C ARG A 486 4.74 8.44 -8.05
N LEU A 487 3.64 9.03 -8.52
CA LEU A 487 3.63 10.02 -9.59
C LEU A 487 3.61 11.46 -9.06
N ASP A 488 3.89 11.64 -7.77
CA ASP A 488 4.01 12.92 -7.08
C ASP A 488 2.78 13.83 -7.17
N GLY A 489 1.59 13.28 -7.45
CA GLY A 489 0.42 14.11 -7.71
C GLY A 489 0.51 14.95 -9.01
N LEU A 490 1.49 14.70 -9.89
CA LEU A 490 1.68 15.46 -11.13
C LEU A 490 0.57 15.11 -12.15
N PRO A 491 -0.29 16.08 -12.54
CA PRO A 491 -1.42 15.82 -13.43
C PRO A 491 -1.05 15.10 -14.73
N LEU A 492 0.05 15.51 -15.38
CA LEU A 492 0.51 14.90 -16.62
C LEU A 492 0.92 13.43 -16.42
N ALA A 493 1.62 13.13 -15.33
CA ALA A 493 2.08 11.78 -15.03
C ALA A 493 0.89 10.85 -14.72
N ILE A 494 -0.09 11.36 -13.96
CA ILE A 494 -1.35 10.66 -13.66
C ILE A 494 -2.14 10.39 -14.94
N GLU A 495 -2.22 11.34 -15.87
CA GLU A 495 -2.88 11.14 -17.17
C GLU A 495 -2.19 10.05 -18.01
N LEU A 496 -0.86 10.01 -18.02
CA LEU A 496 -0.09 8.97 -18.71
C LEU A 496 -0.31 7.58 -18.07
N ALA A 497 -0.35 7.50 -16.74
CA ALA A 497 -0.62 6.25 -16.02
C ALA A 497 -2.07 5.81 -16.20
N ALA A 498 -3.03 6.74 -16.16
CA ALA A 498 -4.43 6.46 -16.42
C ALA A 498 -4.63 5.85 -17.82
N ALA A 499 -3.89 6.32 -18.83
CA ALA A 499 -3.92 5.72 -20.16
C ALA A 499 -3.46 4.24 -20.19
N ARG A 500 -2.63 3.80 -19.23
CA ARG A 500 -2.17 2.40 -19.10
C ARG A 500 -3.20 1.46 -18.49
N LEU A 501 -4.24 1.98 -17.83
CA LEU A 501 -5.33 1.18 -17.27
C LEU A 501 -6.12 0.39 -18.35
N ARG A 502 -5.91 0.71 -19.64
CA ARG A 502 -6.40 -0.06 -20.79
C ARG A 502 -5.79 -1.46 -20.91
N MET A 503 -4.57 -1.64 -20.41
CA MET A 503 -3.79 -2.87 -20.58
C MET A 503 -3.33 -3.47 -19.26
N LEU A 504 -3.19 -2.65 -18.22
CA LEU A 504 -2.64 -3.03 -16.92
C LEU A 504 -3.66 -2.74 -15.81
N THR A 505 -3.69 -3.60 -14.79
CA THR A 505 -4.42 -3.30 -13.55
C THR A 505 -3.68 -2.24 -12.74
N PRO A 506 -4.35 -1.54 -11.81
CA PRO A 506 -3.69 -0.60 -10.89
C PRO A 506 -2.52 -1.24 -10.13
N GLN A 507 -2.68 -2.48 -9.66
CA GLN A 507 -1.62 -3.23 -8.98
C GLN A 507 -0.41 -3.45 -9.89
N GLN A 508 -0.64 -3.88 -11.14
CA GLN A 508 0.42 -4.07 -12.13
C GLN A 508 1.10 -2.77 -12.57
N ILE A 509 0.39 -1.63 -12.51
CA ILE A 509 1.00 -0.32 -12.75
C ILE A 509 1.87 0.02 -11.54
N ALA A 510 1.35 -0.07 -10.32
CA ALA A 510 2.09 0.21 -9.09
C ALA A 510 3.39 -0.61 -8.99
N GLU A 511 3.33 -1.92 -9.27
CA GLU A 511 4.48 -2.85 -9.29
C GLU A 511 5.53 -2.49 -10.34
N ARG A 512 5.14 -1.83 -11.44
CA ARG A 512 6.04 -1.51 -12.56
C ARG A 512 6.49 -0.06 -12.59
N LEU A 513 6.05 0.75 -11.63
CA LEU A 513 6.46 2.15 -11.50
C LEU A 513 7.92 2.31 -11.05
N ASP A 514 8.61 1.22 -10.71
CA ASP A 514 10.07 1.19 -10.48
C ASP A 514 10.89 1.44 -11.78
N ASP A 515 10.30 1.22 -12.96
CA ASP A 515 10.85 1.61 -14.28
C ASP A 515 9.80 2.45 -15.05
N ARG A 516 9.31 3.52 -14.39
CA ARG A 516 8.21 4.35 -14.90
C ARG A 516 8.53 5.01 -16.24
N PHE A 517 9.79 5.28 -16.55
CA PHE A 517 10.18 5.88 -17.83
C PHE A 517 9.94 4.94 -19.00
N ARG A 518 10.17 3.64 -18.83
CA ARG A 518 9.85 2.60 -19.81
C ARG A 518 8.35 2.28 -19.83
N LEU A 519 7.70 2.35 -18.67
CA LEU A 519 6.26 2.14 -18.57
C LEU A 519 5.45 3.27 -19.25
N LEU A 520 5.90 4.52 -19.17
CA LEU A 520 5.14 5.71 -19.62
C LEU A 520 5.61 6.28 -20.97
N THR A 521 6.30 5.49 -21.79
CA THR A 521 6.92 5.94 -23.07
C THR A 521 5.95 6.10 -24.27
N SER A 522 4.62 6.11 -24.08
CA SER A 522 3.69 6.31 -25.21
C SER A 522 2.47 7.17 -24.84
N GLY A 523 2.64 8.49 -24.89
CA GLY A 523 1.57 9.48 -24.79
C GLY A 523 0.90 9.83 -26.13
N SER A 524 -0.14 10.66 -26.08
CA SER A 524 -0.91 11.10 -27.24
C SER A 524 -0.03 11.80 -28.30
N ARG A 525 -0.21 11.43 -29.58
CA ARG A 525 0.52 12.01 -30.74
C ARG A 525 0.23 13.49 -31.00
N THR A 526 -0.70 14.09 -30.25
CA THR A 526 -1.17 15.47 -30.40
C THR A 526 -0.51 16.47 -29.44
N VAL A 527 0.42 16.03 -28.58
CA VAL A 527 1.17 16.89 -27.64
C VAL A 527 2.59 17.11 -28.17
N LEU A 528 3.22 18.25 -27.87
CA LEU A 528 4.60 18.58 -28.29
C LEU A 528 5.58 17.45 -27.95
N PRO A 529 6.60 17.17 -28.79
CA PRO A 529 7.55 16.06 -28.57
C PRO A 529 8.15 16.01 -27.16
N ARG A 530 8.45 17.19 -26.57
CA ARG A 530 9.03 17.35 -25.22
C ARG A 530 8.06 16.96 -24.08
N GLN A 531 6.76 16.82 -24.34
CA GLN A 531 5.70 16.50 -23.37
C GLN A 531 5.06 15.12 -23.62
N GLN A 532 5.54 14.36 -24.60
CA GLN A 532 4.97 13.06 -25.00
C GLN A 532 5.33 11.91 -24.04
N THR A 533 6.39 12.07 -23.24
CA THR A 533 6.79 11.09 -22.23
C THR A 533 7.22 11.81 -20.95
N LEU A 534 7.02 11.14 -19.81
CA LEU A 534 7.50 11.66 -18.52
C LEU A 534 9.03 11.88 -18.54
N ARG A 535 9.77 11.00 -19.24
CA ARG A 535 11.22 11.13 -19.42
C ARG A 535 11.60 12.41 -20.16
N ALA A 536 10.92 12.73 -21.26
CA ALA A 536 11.20 13.94 -22.05
C ALA A 536 10.98 15.24 -21.25
N VAL A 537 10.00 15.26 -20.35
CA VAL A 537 9.75 16.41 -19.47
C VAL A 537 10.90 16.59 -18.47
N VAL A 538 11.42 15.49 -17.91
CA VAL A 538 12.54 15.52 -16.96
C VAL A 538 13.88 15.77 -17.67
N ASP A 539 14.14 15.15 -18.82
CA ASP A 539 15.33 15.40 -19.66
C ASP A 539 15.45 16.88 -20.00
N TRP A 540 14.35 17.51 -20.41
CA TRP A 540 14.35 18.94 -20.70
C TRP A 540 14.55 19.80 -19.45
N SER A 541 14.02 19.35 -18.29
CA SER A 541 14.30 20.02 -17.00
C SER A 541 15.78 19.96 -16.63
N TRP A 542 16.45 18.85 -16.97
CA TRP A 542 17.87 18.61 -16.71
C TRP A 542 18.80 19.41 -17.63
N GLU A 543 18.42 19.56 -18.91
CA GLU A 543 19.19 20.34 -19.89
C GLU A 543 19.29 21.83 -19.52
N LEU A 544 18.28 22.39 -18.85
CA LEU A 544 18.25 23.78 -18.38
C LEU A 544 19.09 24.06 -17.13
N LEU A 545 19.60 23.01 -16.47
CA LEU A 545 20.46 23.16 -15.28
C LEU A 545 21.91 23.41 -15.68
N ASP A 546 22.61 24.21 -14.87
CA ASP A 546 24.06 24.31 -14.96
C ASP A 546 24.74 23.04 -14.40
N ASP A 547 26.05 22.93 -14.59
CA ASP A 547 26.77 21.72 -14.19
C ASP A 547 26.80 21.51 -12.65
N ALA A 548 26.82 22.57 -11.85
CA ALA A 548 26.82 22.48 -10.38
C ALA A 548 25.45 22.04 -9.84
N GLU A 549 24.37 22.53 -10.46
CA GLU A 549 22.99 22.13 -10.18
C GLU A 549 22.73 20.67 -10.57
N ARG A 550 23.23 20.23 -11.73
CA ARG A 550 23.14 18.81 -12.17
C ARG A 550 23.85 17.88 -11.20
N VAL A 551 25.03 18.26 -10.71
CA VAL A 551 25.79 17.50 -9.70
C VAL A 551 25.01 17.42 -8.39
N THR A 552 24.45 18.54 -7.93
CA THR A 552 23.67 18.58 -6.68
C THR A 552 22.42 17.71 -6.80
N LEU A 553 21.65 17.87 -7.89
CA LEU A 553 20.41 17.12 -8.12
C LEU A 553 20.66 15.60 -8.19
N ARG A 554 21.68 15.15 -8.93
CA ARG A 554 22.00 13.71 -9.00
C ARG A 554 22.43 13.15 -7.64
N ARG A 555 23.18 13.90 -6.84
CA ARG A 555 23.63 13.45 -5.51
C ARG A 555 22.49 13.42 -4.49
N LEU A 556 21.52 14.33 -4.57
CA LEU A 556 20.32 14.31 -3.72
C LEU A 556 19.49 13.03 -3.86
N SER A 557 19.63 12.29 -4.98
CA SER A 557 18.91 11.02 -5.20
C SER A 557 19.29 9.90 -4.23
N VAL A 558 20.38 10.04 -3.46
CA VAL A 558 20.78 9.06 -2.45
C VAL A 558 19.82 9.04 -1.24
N PHE A 559 19.13 10.15 -0.96
CA PHE A 559 18.19 10.25 0.16
C PHE A 559 16.83 9.62 -0.18
N ALA A 560 16.27 8.90 0.80
CA ALA A 560 14.93 8.34 0.75
C ALA A 560 14.02 9.01 1.79
N GLY A 561 12.87 9.52 1.36
CA GLY A 561 11.93 10.21 2.27
C GLY A 561 12.31 11.68 2.57
N GLY A 562 13.26 12.24 1.83
CA GLY A 562 13.74 13.61 1.99
C GLY A 562 14.87 13.74 3.01
N CYS A 563 15.31 14.97 3.25
CA CYS A 563 16.49 15.29 4.02
C CYS A 563 16.38 16.68 4.67
N THR A 564 17.14 16.89 5.74
CA THR A 564 17.36 18.22 6.34
C THR A 564 18.49 18.95 5.59
N LEU A 565 18.59 20.27 5.75
CA LEU A 565 19.71 21.03 5.17
C LEU A 565 21.06 20.50 5.67
N GLU A 566 21.17 20.19 6.96
CA GLU A 566 22.37 19.62 7.60
C GLU A 566 22.80 18.31 6.92
N ALA A 567 21.85 17.39 6.70
CA ALA A 567 22.14 16.13 6.00
C ALA A 567 22.61 16.37 4.56
N VAL A 568 22.01 17.33 3.86
CA VAL A 568 22.44 17.70 2.50
C VAL A 568 23.87 18.23 2.51
N GLU A 569 24.20 19.15 3.43
CA GLU A 569 25.54 19.74 3.53
C GLU A 569 26.61 18.67 3.82
N ASP A 570 26.34 17.75 4.75
CA ASP A 570 27.25 16.66 5.10
C ASP A 570 27.48 15.65 3.98
N VAL A 571 26.42 15.28 3.25
CA VAL A 571 26.48 14.21 2.25
C VAL A 571 26.94 14.73 0.89
N LEU A 572 26.58 15.96 0.51
CA LEU A 572 26.86 16.48 -0.84
C LEU A 572 28.18 17.25 -0.95
N ALA A 573 28.70 17.81 0.14
CA ALA A 573 29.96 18.55 0.10
C ALA A 573 31.17 17.62 -0.12
N ASP A 574 31.93 17.83 -1.20
CA ASP A 574 33.16 17.06 -1.45
C ASP A 574 34.34 17.47 -0.55
N ARG A 575 34.28 18.66 0.08
CA ARG A 575 35.25 19.18 1.07
C ARG A 575 34.58 20.15 2.06
N ALA A 576 35.05 20.14 3.30
CA ALA A 576 34.65 21.11 4.32
C ALA A 576 34.96 22.55 3.84
N GLY A 577 33.92 23.37 3.66
CA GLY A 577 34.03 24.76 3.20
C GLY A 577 33.07 25.19 2.08
N ARG A 578 32.34 24.26 1.46
CA ARG A 578 31.33 24.56 0.41
C ARG A 578 29.87 24.47 0.87
N ALA A 579 29.60 24.37 2.18
CA ALA A 579 28.22 24.27 2.71
C ALA A 579 27.31 25.40 2.20
N TYR A 580 27.82 26.64 2.21
CA TYR A 580 27.08 27.81 1.73
C TYR A 580 26.79 27.76 0.20
N GLU A 581 27.66 27.13 -0.58
CA GLU A 581 27.43 26.90 -2.02
C GLU A 581 26.34 25.85 -2.23
N VAL A 582 26.34 24.77 -1.44
CA VAL A 582 25.32 23.70 -1.51
C VAL A 582 23.94 24.22 -1.11
N ALA A 583 23.84 25.03 -0.06
CA ALA A 583 22.57 25.66 0.33
C ALA A 583 22.02 26.59 -0.77
N GLY A 584 22.88 27.37 -1.44
CA GLY A 584 22.50 28.20 -2.57
C GLY A 584 22.02 27.38 -3.78
N LEU A 585 22.71 26.28 -4.11
CA LEU A 585 22.32 25.36 -5.18
C LEU A 585 21.00 24.64 -4.86
N LEU A 586 20.79 24.24 -3.61
CA LEU A 586 19.54 23.67 -3.14
C LEU A 586 18.39 24.67 -3.27
N GLY A 587 18.63 25.95 -2.92
CA GLY A 587 17.69 27.04 -3.15
C GLY A 587 17.32 27.21 -4.62
N SER A 588 18.31 27.22 -5.52
CA SER A 588 18.07 27.27 -6.97
C SER A 588 17.24 26.08 -7.48
N LEU A 589 17.52 24.87 -7.00
CA LEU A 589 16.73 23.67 -7.35
C LEU A 589 15.29 23.71 -6.81
N VAL A 590 15.06 24.37 -5.67
CA VAL A 590 13.71 24.64 -5.14
C VAL A 590 12.99 25.68 -6.00
N ASP A 591 13.67 26.78 -6.37
CA ASP A 591 13.10 27.82 -7.24
C ASP A 591 12.70 27.25 -8.61
N LYS A 592 13.51 26.33 -9.15
CA LYS A 592 13.24 25.57 -10.39
C LYS A 592 12.24 24.42 -10.22
N SER A 593 11.67 24.25 -9.02
CA SER A 593 10.68 23.23 -8.67
C SER A 593 11.13 21.78 -8.89
N LEU A 594 12.43 21.50 -8.79
CA LEU A 594 12.99 20.14 -8.86
C LEU A 594 13.13 19.50 -7.47
N VAL A 595 13.19 20.33 -6.44
CA VAL A 595 13.18 19.96 -5.03
C VAL A 595 11.97 20.61 -4.37
N VAL A 596 11.23 19.84 -3.58
CA VAL A 596 10.15 20.37 -2.75
C VAL A 596 10.70 20.65 -1.36
N ALA A 597 10.57 21.91 -0.92
CA ALA A 597 10.85 22.32 0.45
C ALA A 597 9.53 22.45 1.22
N ALA A 598 9.40 21.74 2.34
CA ALA A 598 8.21 21.78 3.19
C ALA A 598 8.57 21.80 4.67
N PRO A 599 7.82 22.55 5.51
CA PRO A 599 8.04 22.52 6.95
C PRO A 599 7.60 21.17 7.52
N ALA A 600 8.46 20.56 8.31
CA ALA A 600 8.14 19.40 9.13
C ALA A 600 7.41 19.83 10.42
N PRO A 601 6.73 18.90 11.13
CA PRO A 601 5.99 19.22 12.37
C PRO A 601 6.84 19.83 13.49
N ASP A 602 8.16 19.63 13.46
CA ASP A 602 9.14 20.21 14.40
C ASP A 602 9.57 21.64 14.03
N GLY A 603 9.07 22.18 12.92
CA GLY A 603 9.39 23.51 12.40
C GLY A 603 10.63 23.56 11.50
N GLN A 604 11.36 22.46 11.29
CA GLN A 604 12.48 22.43 10.35
C GLN A 604 12.02 22.29 8.91
N MET A 605 12.78 22.85 7.96
CA MET A 605 12.53 22.64 6.53
C MET A 605 13.10 21.28 6.09
N ARG A 606 12.28 20.49 5.39
CA ARG A 606 12.71 19.26 4.74
C ARG A 606 12.65 19.41 3.23
N TYR A 607 13.69 18.89 2.60
CA TYR A 607 13.88 18.88 1.16
C TYR A 607 13.68 17.48 0.64
N ARG A 608 12.81 17.32 -0.34
CA ARG A 608 12.60 16.03 -1.01
C ARG A 608 12.59 16.22 -2.51
N LEU A 609 13.17 15.26 -3.22
CA LEU A 609 12.94 15.17 -4.65
C LEU A 609 11.52 14.68 -4.89
N LEU A 610 10.89 15.19 -5.95
CA LEU A 610 9.77 14.51 -6.56
C LEU A 610 10.27 13.13 -7.01
N GLU A 611 9.54 12.06 -6.71
CA GLU A 611 9.95 10.67 -6.98
C GLU A 611 10.43 10.54 -8.43
N THR A 612 9.66 11.07 -9.38
CA THR A 612 9.99 11.09 -10.82
C THR A 612 11.34 11.74 -11.14
N VAL A 613 11.67 12.85 -10.48
CA VAL A 613 12.98 13.53 -10.59
C VAL A 613 14.06 12.72 -9.87
N GLY A 614 13.74 12.10 -8.73
CA GLY A 614 14.64 11.26 -7.93
C GLY A 614 15.18 10.05 -8.69
N GLU A 615 14.33 9.29 -9.38
CA GLU A 615 14.79 8.14 -10.18
C GLU A 615 15.66 8.56 -11.37
N TYR A 616 15.30 9.67 -12.04
CA TYR A 616 16.13 10.22 -13.09
C TYR A 616 17.50 10.65 -12.57
N ALA A 617 17.51 11.37 -11.45
CA ALA A 617 18.71 11.82 -10.77
C ALA A 617 19.58 10.62 -10.32
N ALA A 618 18.98 9.52 -9.86
CA ALA A 618 19.68 8.29 -9.50
C ALA A 618 20.33 7.61 -10.71
N GLN A 619 19.64 7.57 -11.86
CA GLN A 619 20.24 7.08 -13.11
C GLN A 619 21.45 7.93 -13.51
N ARG A 620 21.34 9.27 -13.43
CA ARG A 620 22.45 10.19 -13.73
C ARG A 620 23.60 10.07 -12.73
N LEU A 621 23.33 9.76 -11.47
CA LEU A 621 24.35 9.47 -10.48
C LEU A 621 25.12 8.20 -10.83
N ALA A 622 24.43 7.13 -11.22
CA ALA A 622 25.06 5.89 -11.66
C ALA A 622 25.95 6.08 -12.91
N GLU A 623 25.50 6.89 -13.88
CA GLU A 623 26.27 7.22 -15.09
C GLU A 623 27.50 8.10 -14.81
N SER A 624 27.52 8.86 -13.70
CA SER A 624 28.60 9.79 -13.35
C SER A 624 29.86 9.13 -12.77
N GLY A 625 29.75 7.89 -12.27
CA GLY A 625 30.83 7.21 -11.56
C GLY A 625 31.06 7.70 -10.11
N GLU A 626 30.30 8.67 -9.61
CA GLU A 626 30.43 9.20 -8.23
C GLU A 626 29.56 8.46 -7.20
N ARG A 627 28.73 7.51 -7.65
CA ARG A 627 27.72 6.82 -6.86
C ARG A 627 28.27 6.26 -5.54
N ASP A 628 29.33 5.45 -5.59
CA ASP A 628 29.89 4.78 -4.41
C ASP A 628 30.37 5.79 -3.35
N ALA A 629 30.97 6.90 -3.77
CA ALA A 629 31.46 7.93 -2.86
C ALA A 629 30.31 8.66 -2.15
N VAL A 630 29.21 8.92 -2.86
CA VAL A 630 28.02 9.59 -2.33
C VAL A 630 27.23 8.65 -1.41
N GLU A 631 27.03 7.39 -1.82
CA GLU A 631 26.41 6.35 -0.99
C GLU A 631 27.23 6.12 0.30
N ARG A 632 28.56 6.17 0.23
CA ARG A 632 29.42 6.07 1.42
C ARG A 632 29.23 7.24 2.38
N ARG A 633 29.15 8.49 1.91
CA ARG A 633 28.91 9.66 2.77
C ARG A 633 27.52 9.61 3.40
N HIS A 634 26.49 9.23 2.62
CA HIS A 634 25.15 8.99 3.13
C HIS A 634 25.14 7.93 4.23
N LEU A 635 25.82 6.79 4.01
CA LEU A 635 26.00 5.75 5.03
C LEU A 635 26.66 6.30 6.30
N VAL A 636 27.77 7.04 6.20
CA VAL A 636 28.44 7.61 7.39
C VAL A 636 27.50 8.52 8.17
N HIS A 637 26.81 9.43 7.49
CA HIS A 637 25.91 10.39 8.13
C HIS A 637 24.78 9.68 8.88
N PHE A 638 24.05 8.77 8.22
CA PHE A 638 22.93 8.08 8.86
C PHE A 638 23.35 7.02 9.88
N ARG A 639 24.53 6.40 9.73
CA ARG A 639 25.10 5.57 10.78
C ARG A 639 25.44 6.39 12.01
N GLU A 640 26.00 7.60 11.84
CA GLU A 640 26.33 8.47 12.96
C GLU A 640 25.06 9.00 13.66
N LEU A 641 24.02 9.34 12.88
CA LEU A 641 22.69 9.66 13.40
C LEU A 641 22.13 8.50 14.23
N ALA A 642 22.19 7.26 13.74
CA ALA A 642 21.75 6.08 14.48
C ALA A 642 22.53 5.91 15.80
N ARG A 643 23.86 5.96 15.71
CA ARG A 643 24.79 5.73 16.82
C ARG A 643 24.63 6.74 17.96
N THR A 644 24.41 8.00 17.61
CA THR A 644 24.25 9.10 18.59
C THR A 644 22.84 9.21 19.15
N THR A 645 21.84 8.70 18.43
CA THR A 645 20.43 8.71 18.85
C THR A 645 20.07 7.51 19.74
N ASP A 646 20.68 6.33 19.53
CA ASP A 646 20.40 5.12 20.35
C ASP A 646 20.46 5.35 21.87
N PRO A 647 21.48 6.03 22.42
CA PRO A 647 21.53 6.30 23.86
C PRO A 647 20.34 7.13 24.37
N LEU A 648 19.76 7.99 23.52
CA LEU A 648 18.64 8.87 23.88
C LEU A 648 17.32 8.10 24.00
N LEU A 649 17.24 6.86 23.50
CA LEU A 649 16.09 5.98 23.67
C LEU A 649 15.94 5.46 25.12
N ARG A 650 16.91 5.75 25.99
CA ARG A 650 16.97 5.29 27.39
C ARG A 650 16.91 6.48 28.33
N GLY A 651 15.69 6.91 28.65
CA GLY A 651 15.40 8.06 29.53
C GLY A 651 14.50 9.13 28.89
N SER A 652 14.55 10.36 29.40
CA SER A 652 13.59 11.43 29.04
C SER A 652 13.61 11.88 27.57
N GLY A 653 14.66 11.55 26.81
CA GLY A 653 14.77 11.83 25.37
C GLY A 653 14.05 10.81 24.48
N GLN A 654 13.48 9.76 25.06
CA GLN A 654 13.00 8.57 24.35
C GLN A 654 11.97 8.87 23.26
N LEU A 655 10.95 9.70 23.55
CA LEU A 655 9.92 10.04 22.56
C LEU A 655 10.52 10.80 21.36
N ALA A 656 11.35 11.81 21.61
CA ALA A 656 11.98 12.59 20.55
C ALA A 656 12.93 11.73 19.69
N ALA A 657 13.66 10.81 20.31
CA ALA A 657 14.53 9.85 19.63
C ALA A 657 13.74 8.86 18.75
N ILE A 658 12.61 8.34 19.24
CA ILE A 658 11.69 7.49 18.46
C ILE A 658 11.16 8.27 17.26
N GLU A 659 10.67 9.50 17.46
CA GLU A 659 10.15 10.33 16.37
C GLU A 659 11.23 10.67 15.34
N LEU A 660 12.47 10.88 15.76
CA LEU A 660 13.60 11.10 14.85
C LEU A 660 13.88 9.86 14.00
N PHE A 661 13.98 8.68 14.61
CA PHE A 661 14.16 7.41 13.88
C PHE A 661 13.00 7.09 12.97
N GLN A 662 11.76 7.37 13.36
CA GLN A 662 10.60 7.21 12.48
C GLN A 662 10.69 8.12 11.25
N ARG A 663 11.11 9.38 11.43
CA ARG A 663 11.28 10.34 10.33
C ARG A 663 12.38 9.93 9.37
N GLU A 664 13.51 9.46 9.89
CA GLU A 664 14.69 9.08 9.09
C GLU A 664 14.73 7.59 8.73
N TYR A 665 13.67 6.82 8.99
CA TYR A 665 13.71 5.36 8.89
C TYR A 665 14.07 4.86 7.48
N GLU A 666 13.55 5.51 6.44
CA GLU A 666 13.87 5.15 5.06
C GLU A 666 15.34 5.42 4.73
N ASN A 667 15.88 6.57 5.16
CA ASN A 667 17.31 6.87 5.00
C ASN A 667 18.19 5.85 5.75
N LEU A 668 17.82 5.49 6.98
CA LEU A 668 18.50 4.46 7.78
C LEU A 668 18.49 3.09 7.08
N ARG A 669 17.34 2.68 6.52
CA ARG A 669 17.18 1.43 5.78
C ARG A 669 18.00 1.40 4.48
N ILE A 670 18.05 2.52 3.77
CA ILE A 670 18.88 2.69 2.57
C ILE A 670 20.37 2.63 2.92
N ALA A 671 20.81 3.32 3.97
CA ALA A 671 22.18 3.26 4.45
C ALA A 671 22.60 1.81 4.82
N LEU A 672 21.75 1.06 5.54
CA LEU A 672 22.00 -0.35 5.88
C LEU A 672 22.12 -1.22 4.62
N ARG A 673 21.26 -0.99 3.61
CA ARG A 673 21.36 -1.68 2.31
C ARG A 673 22.69 -1.38 1.61
N HIS A 674 23.16 -0.14 1.61
CA HIS A 674 24.44 0.24 1.01
C HIS A 674 25.61 -0.43 1.73
N ALA A 675 25.60 -0.47 3.07
CA ALA A 675 26.64 -1.15 3.85
C ALA A 675 26.72 -2.64 3.52
N VAL A 676 25.58 -3.34 3.46
CA VAL A 676 25.51 -4.76 3.10
C VAL A 676 25.94 -5.00 1.65
N ALA A 677 25.46 -4.20 0.70
CA ALA A 677 25.81 -4.33 -0.72
C ALA A 677 27.30 -4.10 -0.98
N ALA A 678 27.93 -3.19 -0.23
CA ALA A 678 29.37 -2.92 -0.31
C ALA A 678 30.23 -3.95 0.45
N GLY A 679 29.62 -4.83 1.26
CA GLY A 679 30.34 -5.74 2.16
C GLY A 679 31.05 -5.03 3.32
N ASP A 680 30.62 -3.82 3.69
CA ASP A 680 31.20 -3.05 4.80
C ASP A 680 30.65 -3.56 6.15
N GLU A 681 31.22 -4.68 6.61
CA GLU A 681 30.80 -5.40 7.81
C GLU A 681 30.69 -4.48 9.04
N GLN A 682 31.67 -3.61 9.28
CA GLN A 682 31.74 -2.85 10.53
C GLN A 682 30.71 -1.72 10.58
N GLU A 683 30.47 -1.06 9.44
CA GLU A 683 29.40 -0.08 9.32
C GLU A 683 28.03 -0.75 9.56
N ALA A 684 27.81 -1.91 8.94
CA ALA A 684 26.54 -2.62 9.06
C ALA A 684 26.30 -3.16 10.49
N LEU A 685 27.34 -3.71 11.14
CA LEU A 685 27.28 -4.11 12.56
C LEU A 685 26.93 -2.93 13.47
N CYS A 686 27.58 -1.77 13.28
CA CYS A 686 27.31 -0.58 14.08
C CYS A 686 25.85 -0.12 13.93
N MET A 687 25.30 -0.14 12.71
CA MET A 687 23.91 0.24 12.45
C MET A 687 22.90 -0.73 13.07
N VAL A 688 23.08 -2.05 12.89
CA VAL A 688 22.19 -3.07 13.48
C VAL A 688 22.14 -2.93 14.99
N LEU A 689 23.30 -2.77 15.64
CA LEU A 689 23.36 -2.61 17.09
C LEU A 689 22.69 -1.32 17.56
N SER A 690 22.86 -0.21 16.82
CA SER A 690 22.23 1.08 17.14
C SER A 690 20.71 1.08 16.93
N LEU A 691 20.19 0.29 15.98
CA LEU A 691 18.75 0.23 15.67
C LEU A 691 18.00 -0.87 16.43
N SER A 692 18.71 -1.85 16.98
CA SER A 692 18.14 -3.02 17.66
C SER A 692 17.09 -2.67 18.72
N TRP A 693 17.38 -1.69 19.57
CA TRP A 693 16.46 -1.26 20.63
C TRP A 693 15.23 -0.52 20.09
N TYR A 694 15.40 0.29 19.05
CA TYR A 694 14.28 0.92 18.36
C TYR A 694 13.35 -0.12 17.72
N TRP A 695 13.92 -1.10 17.02
CA TRP A 695 13.14 -2.19 16.44
C TRP A 695 12.36 -2.96 17.50
N GLN A 696 12.95 -3.19 18.68
CA GLN A 696 12.27 -3.82 19.80
C GLN A 696 11.08 -2.98 20.31
N ILE A 697 11.27 -1.68 20.58
CA ILE A 697 10.19 -0.78 21.04
C ILE A 697 9.04 -0.71 20.03
N ARG A 698 9.37 -0.75 18.73
CA ARG A 698 8.42 -0.59 17.63
C ARG A 698 7.82 -1.89 17.09
N ASP A 699 8.18 -3.02 17.67
CA ASP A 699 7.79 -4.36 17.22
C ASP A 699 8.19 -4.64 15.75
N LEU A 700 9.33 -4.10 15.31
CA LEU A 700 9.91 -4.29 13.98
C LEU A 700 10.86 -5.51 13.94
N ARG A 701 10.41 -6.64 14.49
CA ARG A 701 11.22 -7.86 14.65
C ARG A 701 11.68 -8.45 13.32
N ASN A 702 10.84 -8.38 12.28
CA ASN A 702 11.20 -8.84 10.94
C ASN A 702 12.38 -8.06 10.35
N ASP A 703 12.41 -6.75 10.56
CA ASP A 703 13.51 -5.90 10.12
C ASP A 703 14.78 -6.24 10.91
N ALA A 704 14.66 -6.41 12.23
CA ALA A 704 15.77 -6.83 13.08
C ALA A 704 16.37 -8.16 12.62
N LEU A 705 15.54 -9.17 12.34
CA LEU A 705 15.97 -10.48 11.85
C LEU A 705 16.61 -10.37 10.46
N HIS A 706 15.93 -9.74 9.51
CA HIS A 706 16.41 -9.58 8.13
C HIS A 706 17.80 -8.93 8.08
N TRP A 707 17.99 -7.83 8.81
CA TRP A 707 19.25 -7.11 8.81
C TRP A 707 20.32 -7.82 9.62
N ALA A 708 19.97 -8.45 10.74
CA ALA A 708 20.93 -9.23 11.50
C ALA A 708 21.46 -10.44 10.69
N ASP A 709 20.59 -11.13 9.92
CA ASP A 709 20.97 -12.20 8.98
C ASP A 709 21.88 -11.71 7.86
N ALA A 710 21.49 -10.63 7.20
CA ALA A 710 22.28 -10.04 6.13
C ALA A 710 23.69 -9.62 6.60
N VAL A 711 23.80 -9.05 7.80
CA VAL A 711 25.08 -8.62 8.38
C VAL A 711 25.89 -9.79 8.92
N ALA A 712 25.27 -10.77 9.55
CA ALA A 712 25.96 -11.98 10.03
C ALA A 712 26.61 -12.75 8.87
N ALA A 713 26.01 -12.73 7.67
CA ALA A 713 26.56 -13.37 6.48
C ALA A 713 27.84 -12.70 5.92
N LEU A 714 28.15 -11.46 6.33
CA LEU A 714 29.36 -10.75 5.90
C LEU A 714 30.61 -11.19 6.66
N GLY A 715 30.43 -11.74 7.85
CA GLY A 715 31.50 -12.10 8.78
C GLY A 715 31.55 -13.59 9.13
N PRO A 716 32.60 -14.05 9.82
CA PRO A 716 32.65 -15.40 10.37
C PRO A 716 31.64 -15.56 11.52
N ASP A 717 31.05 -16.75 11.64
CA ASP A 717 30.19 -17.09 12.78
C ASP A 717 30.99 -17.00 14.10
N PRO A 718 30.60 -16.10 15.03
CA PRO A 718 31.34 -15.89 16.26
C PRO A 718 31.23 -17.04 17.28
N PHE A 719 30.31 -17.99 17.06
CA PHE A 719 30.08 -19.15 17.92
C PHE A 719 30.50 -20.48 17.27
N ALA A 720 31.10 -20.44 16.08
CA ALA A 720 31.65 -21.63 15.46
C ALA A 720 32.81 -22.24 16.28
N PRO A 721 32.94 -23.59 16.35
CA PRO A 721 34.06 -24.23 17.03
C PRO A 721 35.43 -23.87 16.42
N PRO A 722 36.50 -23.74 17.23
CA PRO A 722 36.52 -23.85 18.69
C PRO A 722 35.97 -22.59 19.37
N VAL A 723 34.99 -22.78 20.26
CA VAL A 723 34.36 -21.70 21.03
C VAL A 723 35.39 -21.08 21.98
N ARG A 724 35.56 -19.76 21.91
CA ARG A 724 36.50 -19.01 22.76
C ARG A 724 35.75 -18.13 23.76
N PRO A 725 36.06 -18.22 25.07
CA PRO A 725 35.48 -17.32 26.06
C PRO A 725 35.70 -15.84 25.72
N ALA A 726 34.66 -15.02 25.91
CA ALA A 726 34.71 -13.59 25.69
C ALA A 726 35.53 -12.89 26.80
N PRO A 727 36.45 -11.96 26.46
CA PRO A 727 37.09 -11.10 27.46
C PRO A 727 36.06 -10.13 28.06
N SER A 728 36.36 -9.51 29.20
CA SER A 728 35.52 -8.44 29.74
C SER A 728 35.74 -7.15 28.94
N ILE A 729 34.67 -6.57 28.38
CA ILE A 729 34.70 -5.37 27.54
C ILE A 729 33.78 -4.32 28.16
N TYR A 730 34.34 -3.16 28.51
CA TYR A 730 33.60 -2.05 29.16
C TYR A 730 33.01 -1.05 28.16
N GLU A 731 33.60 -0.94 26.98
CA GLU A 731 33.15 -0.08 25.87
C GLU A 731 31.95 -0.71 25.17
N ARG A 732 30.97 0.09 24.74
CA ARG A 732 29.93 -0.39 23.81
C ARG A 732 30.49 -0.46 22.40
N CYS A 733 29.98 -1.39 21.61
CA CYS A 733 30.33 -1.50 20.18
C CYS A 733 29.95 -0.25 19.37
N THR A 734 29.08 0.60 19.91
CA THR A 734 28.57 1.84 19.28
C THR A 734 29.13 3.12 19.92
N ASP A 735 30.03 3.04 20.92
CA ASP A 735 30.58 4.24 21.58
C ASP A 735 31.43 5.11 20.63
N ALA A 736 32.09 4.47 19.66
CA ALA A 736 32.93 5.12 18.67
C ALA A 736 32.52 4.68 17.25
N PRO A 737 32.71 5.55 16.23
CA PRO A 737 32.54 5.19 14.83
C PRO A 737 33.53 4.07 14.41
N PRO A 738 33.17 3.16 13.48
CA PRO A 738 34.13 2.25 12.85
C PRO A 738 35.34 3.00 12.24
N PRO A 739 36.53 2.37 12.16
CA PRO A 739 36.79 0.95 12.40
C PRO A 739 36.92 0.57 13.89
N MET A 740 36.37 -0.58 14.24
CA MET A 740 36.46 -1.20 15.57
C MET A 740 37.79 -1.94 15.74
N ARG A 741 38.32 -1.95 16.97
CA ARG A 741 39.46 -2.82 17.34
C ARG A 741 39.04 -4.30 17.30
N PRO A 742 39.98 -5.25 17.09
CA PRO A 742 39.64 -6.66 16.83
C PRO A 742 38.74 -7.33 17.87
N GLU A 743 38.94 -7.06 19.17
CA GLU A 743 38.10 -7.67 20.21
C GLU A 743 36.68 -7.11 20.22
N LEU A 744 36.53 -5.80 19.92
CA LEU A 744 35.23 -5.13 19.86
C LEU A 744 34.46 -5.55 18.60
N LEU A 745 35.16 -5.74 17.48
CA LEU A 745 34.56 -6.30 16.27
C LEU A 745 34.02 -7.72 16.52
N GLN A 746 34.79 -8.57 17.19
CA GLN A 746 34.33 -9.92 17.53
C GLN A 746 33.12 -9.88 18.48
N GLU A 747 33.10 -8.95 19.42
CA GLU A 747 31.96 -8.74 20.31
C GLU A 747 30.72 -8.21 19.57
N ALA A 748 30.89 -7.29 18.62
CA ALA A 748 29.80 -6.80 17.78
C ALA A 748 29.16 -7.94 16.96
N ARG A 749 29.96 -8.86 16.41
CA ARG A 749 29.45 -10.08 15.75
C ARG A 749 28.62 -10.94 16.69
N ARG A 750 29.10 -11.20 17.91
CA ARG A 750 28.35 -11.98 18.91
C ARG A 750 27.03 -11.31 19.26
N GLN A 751 27.04 -10.00 19.44
CA GLN A 751 25.86 -9.22 19.80
C GLN A 751 24.81 -9.23 18.68
N VAL A 752 25.20 -9.08 17.41
CA VAL A 752 24.26 -9.25 16.28
C VAL A 752 23.71 -10.67 16.23
N ALA A 753 24.54 -11.70 16.48
CA ALA A 753 24.06 -13.07 16.56
C ALA A 753 23.08 -13.33 17.72
N LEU A 754 23.19 -12.57 18.82
CA LEU A 754 22.19 -12.59 19.89
C LEU A 754 20.89 -11.86 19.50
N VAL A 755 20.97 -10.78 18.71
CA VAL A 755 19.79 -10.12 18.14
C VAL A 755 19.04 -11.08 17.20
N GLN A 756 19.75 -11.86 16.38
CA GLN A 756 19.15 -12.93 15.56
C GLN A 756 18.39 -13.92 16.44
N LEU A 757 19.04 -14.47 17.47
CA LEU A 757 18.46 -15.45 18.39
C LEU A 757 17.08 -15.02 18.94
N VAL A 758 16.95 -13.76 19.36
CA VAL A 758 15.70 -13.27 19.99
C VAL A 758 14.67 -12.72 19.00
N SER A 759 15.04 -12.54 17.73
CA SER A 759 14.16 -12.05 16.67
C SER A 759 13.53 -13.18 15.85
N MET A 760 13.96 -14.43 16.06
CA MET A 760 13.45 -15.63 15.38
C MET A 760 12.17 -16.15 16.07
N ASP A 761 11.03 -15.50 15.83
CA ASP A 761 9.73 -15.91 16.40
C ASP A 761 9.19 -17.24 15.85
N HIS A 762 9.78 -17.80 14.78
CA HIS A 762 9.17 -18.88 13.99
C HIS A 762 10.08 -20.08 13.69
N VAL A 763 11.17 -20.26 14.42
CA VAL A 763 12.07 -21.41 14.21
C VAL A 763 12.65 -22.01 15.49
N MET A 764 11.84 -22.25 16.53
CA MET A 764 12.33 -23.12 17.62
C MET A 764 12.66 -24.54 17.13
N ASP A 765 12.15 -24.99 15.98
CA ASP A 765 12.58 -26.25 15.35
C ASP A 765 14.08 -26.24 14.99
N GLU A 766 14.63 -25.06 14.66
CA GLU A 766 16.07 -24.89 14.44
C GLU A 766 16.85 -24.94 15.76
N TRP A 767 16.28 -24.47 16.86
CA TRP A 767 16.93 -24.44 18.19
C TRP A 767 16.79 -25.73 18.99
N THR A 768 15.75 -26.51 18.73
CA THR A 768 15.47 -27.81 19.38
C THR A 768 16.17 -28.97 18.69
N ASN A 769 16.54 -28.82 17.41
CA ASN A 769 17.40 -29.77 16.74
C ASN A 769 18.82 -29.78 17.35
N GLU A 770 19.61 -30.81 17.00
CA GLU A 770 20.93 -31.02 17.62
C GLU A 770 21.91 -29.85 17.34
N CYS A 771 21.87 -29.28 16.13
CA CYS A 771 22.70 -28.15 15.72
C CYS A 771 22.37 -26.86 16.48
N GLY A 772 21.08 -26.54 16.65
CA GLY A 772 20.63 -25.41 17.45
C GLY A 772 21.00 -25.54 18.92
N ARG A 773 20.83 -26.75 19.49
CA ARG A 773 21.27 -27.02 20.87
C ARG A 773 22.78 -26.89 21.05
N ASP A 774 23.58 -27.31 20.07
CA ASP A 774 25.03 -27.09 20.07
C ASP A 774 25.36 -25.58 20.03
N ARG A 775 24.67 -24.80 19.19
CA ARG A 775 24.84 -23.34 19.10
C ARG A 775 24.48 -22.64 20.41
N LEU A 776 23.38 -23.00 21.06
CA LEU A 776 23.01 -22.44 22.37
C LEU A 776 24.07 -22.77 23.43
N ARG A 777 24.56 -24.02 23.47
CA ARG A 777 25.67 -24.41 24.35
C ARG A 777 26.96 -23.62 24.07
N ALA A 778 27.25 -23.33 22.81
CA ALA A 778 28.39 -22.48 22.43
C ALA A 778 28.24 -21.03 22.94
N ILE A 779 27.03 -20.45 22.87
CA ILE A 779 26.74 -19.13 23.44
C ILE A 779 26.97 -19.13 24.95
N VAL A 780 26.42 -20.12 25.67
CA VAL A 780 26.58 -20.24 27.13
C VAL A 780 28.05 -20.42 27.52
N ALA A 781 28.82 -21.20 26.75
CA ALA A 781 30.25 -21.38 26.99
C ALA A 781 31.11 -20.14 26.68
N THR A 782 30.57 -19.18 25.92
CA THR A 782 31.29 -17.95 25.52
C THR A 782 31.31 -16.91 26.64
N TYR A 783 30.21 -16.73 27.37
CA TYR A 783 30.06 -15.67 28.36
C TYR A 783 30.18 -16.15 29.80
N ARG A 784 30.49 -15.21 30.70
CA ARG A 784 30.40 -15.41 32.14
C ARG A 784 29.45 -14.38 32.75
N ALA A 785 28.65 -14.82 33.72
CA ALA A 785 27.77 -13.92 34.46
C ALA A 785 28.57 -12.79 35.13
N GLY A 786 28.01 -11.58 35.14
CA GLY A 786 28.64 -10.39 35.72
C GLY A 786 29.71 -9.71 34.86
N GLN A 787 29.90 -10.09 33.60
CA GLN A 787 30.77 -9.34 32.69
C GLN A 787 30.16 -7.95 32.36
N PRO A 788 30.98 -6.91 32.14
CA PRO A 788 30.46 -5.56 31.88
C PRO A 788 29.56 -5.50 30.64
N GLN A 789 29.93 -6.17 29.55
CA GLN A 789 29.12 -6.20 28.34
C GLN A 789 27.83 -7.01 28.51
N THR A 790 27.84 -8.12 29.28
CA THR A 790 26.63 -8.96 29.46
C THR A 790 25.58 -8.29 30.33
N CYS A 791 25.92 -7.21 31.04
CA CYS A 791 24.94 -6.39 31.75
C CYS A 791 24.16 -5.47 30.78
N ARG A 792 24.67 -5.22 29.57
CA ARG A 792 24.09 -4.30 28.60
C ARG A 792 23.39 -5.04 27.48
N SER A 793 22.25 -4.52 27.03
CA SER A 793 21.64 -4.97 25.79
C SER A 793 22.50 -4.55 24.60
N PRO A 794 22.67 -5.39 23.56
CA PRO A 794 22.04 -6.70 23.35
C PRO A 794 22.81 -7.90 23.92
N ALA A 795 24.01 -7.73 24.49
CA ALA A 795 24.77 -8.87 25.05
C ALA A 795 24.04 -9.56 26.21
N SER A 796 23.21 -8.84 26.98
CA SER A 796 22.34 -9.41 28.02
C SER A 796 21.34 -10.45 27.51
N LEU A 797 21.03 -10.46 26.21
CA LEU A 797 20.13 -11.43 25.59
C LEU A 797 20.66 -12.88 25.62
N TRP A 798 21.95 -13.09 25.95
CA TRP A 798 22.49 -14.44 26.18
C TRP A 798 21.77 -15.19 27.32
N PHE A 799 21.06 -14.48 28.19
CA PHE A 799 20.10 -15.04 29.16
C PHE A 799 19.15 -16.05 28.48
N PHE A 800 18.67 -15.77 27.27
CA PHE A 800 17.78 -16.68 26.55
C PHE A 800 18.46 -18.01 26.23
N ALA A 801 19.75 -18.01 25.93
CA ALA A 801 20.49 -19.25 25.71
C ALA A 801 20.63 -20.07 27.01
N VAL A 802 20.86 -19.41 28.15
CA VAL A 802 20.88 -20.08 29.47
C VAL A 802 19.50 -20.61 29.84
N MET A 803 18.45 -19.84 29.58
CA MET A 803 17.07 -20.25 29.83
C MET A 803 16.67 -21.48 28.99
N LEU A 804 17.15 -21.58 27.75
CA LEU A 804 16.84 -22.70 26.84
C LEU A 804 17.74 -23.94 27.05
N THR A 805 18.87 -23.83 27.76
CA THR A 805 19.82 -24.95 27.93
C THR A 805 20.16 -25.32 29.37
N GLY A 806 19.92 -24.43 30.33
CA GLY A 806 20.27 -24.56 31.74
C GLY A 806 19.06 -24.76 32.66
N GLY A 807 19.34 -25.01 33.94
CA GLY A 807 18.31 -25.15 34.96
C GLY A 807 17.91 -23.82 35.61
N VAL A 808 16.83 -23.84 36.40
CA VAL A 808 16.34 -22.67 37.17
C VAL A 808 17.45 -22.07 38.06
N ALA A 809 18.33 -22.91 38.61
CA ALA A 809 19.43 -22.47 39.46
C ALA A 809 20.49 -21.66 38.68
N ASP A 810 20.84 -22.11 37.48
CA ASP A 810 21.81 -21.42 36.61
C ASP A 810 21.26 -20.05 36.18
N LEU A 811 19.97 -20.02 35.85
CA LEU A 811 19.26 -18.80 35.47
C LEU A 811 19.20 -17.78 36.61
N ARG A 812 18.87 -18.24 37.83
CA ARG A 812 18.85 -17.39 39.02
C ARG A 812 20.24 -16.83 39.31
N HIS A 813 21.26 -17.68 39.30
CA HIS A 813 22.64 -17.25 39.52
C HIS A 813 23.07 -16.18 38.49
N LEU A 814 22.75 -16.37 37.21
CA LEU A 814 23.04 -15.40 36.16
C LEU A 814 22.38 -14.05 36.42
N LEU A 815 21.09 -14.04 36.77
CA LEU A 815 20.34 -12.81 37.04
C LEU A 815 20.88 -12.09 38.29
N ASP A 816 21.16 -12.83 39.37
CA ASP A 816 21.73 -12.29 40.60
C ASP A 816 23.09 -11.65 40.37
N GLU A 817 23.98 -12.33 39.64
CA GLU A 817 25.29 -11.78 39.28
C GLU A 817 25.18 -10.58 38.33
N THR A 818 24.20 -10.57 37.42
CA THR A 818 23.96 -9.43 36.52
C THR A 818 23.48 -8.20 37.31
N VAL A 819 22.55 -8.36 38.27
CA VAL A 819 22.10 -7.28 39.15
C VAL A 819 23.25 -6.77 40.03
N ARG A 820 24.05 -7.67 40.60
CA ARG A 820 25.22 -7.33 41.42
C ARG A 820 26.24 -6.52 40.61
N ALA A 821 26.59 -7.00 39.42
CA ALA A 821 27.55 -6.35 38.54
C ALA A 821 27.05 -5.00 38.00
N ALA A 822 25.78 -4.90 37.60
CA ALA A 822 25.19 -3.63 37.15
C ALA A 822 25.24 -2.56 38.25
N ARG A 823 24.99 -2.94 39.51
CA ARG A 823 25.19 -2.05 40.67
C ARG A 823 26.66 -1.64 40.84
N GLU A 824 27.58 -2.59 40.76
CA GLU A 824 29.02 -2.35 40.92
C GLU A 824 29.57 -1.40 39.85
N PHE A 825 29.13 -1.55 38.59
CA PHE A 825 29.56 -0.72 37.46
C PHE A 825 28.81 0.62 37.36
N GLY A 826 27.76 0.84 38.17
CA GLY A 826 26.94 2.05 38.11
C GLY A 826 26.08 2.16 36.84
N TYR A 827 25.70 1.04 36.24
CA TYR A 827 24.86 1.01 35.04
C TYR A 827 23.38 1.08 35.45
N GLU A 828 22.89 2.29 35.77
CA GLU A 828 21.56 2.48 36.36
C GLU A 828 20.41 1.95 35.49
N TRP A 829 20.43 2.21 34.18
CA TRP A 829 19.37 1.74 33.27
C TRP A 829 19.40 0.22 33.15
N GLU A 830 20.58 -0.37 32.99
CA GLU A 830 20.79 -1.80 32.89
C GLU A 830 20.43 -2.53 34.20
N LEU A 831 20.68 -1.91 35.36
CA LEU A 831 20.24 -2.41 36.65
C LEU A 831 18.72 -2.49 36.72
N ALA A 832 18.01 -1.43 36.30
CA ALA A 832 16.55 -1.43 36.28
C ALA A 832 16.00 -2.52 35.35
N ALA A 833 16.59 -2.70 34.17
CA ALA A 833 16.22 -3.76 33.23
C ALA A 833 16.51 -5.16 33.81
N ALA A 834 17.65 -5.37 34.45
CA ALA A 834 18.00 -6.66 35.08
C ALA A 834 17.07 -7.00 36.26
N LEU A 835 16.72 -6.01 37.10
CA LEU A 835 15.75 -6.17 38.18
C LEU A 835 14.37 -6.50 37.63
N GLN A 836 13.93 -5.84 36.56
CA GLN A 836 12.66 -6.11 35.90
C GLN A 836 12.62 -7.54 35.33
N MET A 837 13.68 -7.95 34.64
CA MET A 837 13.78 -9.31 34.10
C MET A 837 13.79 -10.36 35.20
N ARG A 838 14.52 -10.12 36.31
CA ARG A 838 14.53 -11.00 37.47
C ARG A 838 13.15 -11.08 38.12
N ALA A 839 12.45 -9.95 38.27
CA ALA A 839 11.09 -9.93 38.79
C ALA A 839 10.13 -10.80 37.96
N ASN A 840 10.19 -10.76 36.62
CA ASN A 840 9.36 -11.62 35.75
C ASN A 840 9.66 -13.11 35.94
N VAL A 841 10.93 -13.49 36.03
CA VAL A 841 11.32 -14.89 36.23
C VAL A 841 10.89 -15.39 37.62
N LEU A 842 10.99 -14.54 38.64
CA LEU A 842 10.60 -14.85 40.01
C LEU A 842 9.07 -14.87 40.19
N ALA A 843 8.31 -14.02 39.49
CA ALA A 843 6.86 -13.88 39.70
C ALA A 843 6.08 -15.18 39.41
N ASN A 844 6.58 -16.03 38.50
CA ASN A 844 5.99 -17.34 38.23
C ASN A 844 6.21 -18.38 39.35
N ARG A 845 6.89 -18.01 40.44
CA ARG A 845 7.18 -18.83 41.61
C ARG A 845 6.67 -18.15 42.87
N PRO A 846 5.52 -18.60 43.42
CA PRO A 846 4.88 -17.96 44.57
C PRO A 846 5.77 -17.81 45.81
N ASP A 847 6.72 -18.73 46.02
CA ASP A 847 7.71 -18.69 47.10
C ASP A 847 8.69 -17.52 46.97
N TRP A 848 8.85 -16.94 45.78
CA TRP A 848 9.74 -15.81 45.49
C TRP A 848 8.99 -14.51 45.14
N ALA A 849 7.66 -14.49 45.26
CA ALA A 849 6.85 -13.33 44.91
C ALA A 849 7.22 -12.05 45.71
N GLY A 850 7.70 -12.19 46.94
CA GLY A 850 8.18 -11.06 47.75
C GLY A 850 9.45 -10.40 47.20
N GLU A 851 10.40 -11.20 46.73
CA GLU A 851 11.61 -10.71 46.02
C GLU A 851 11.21 -10.06 44.69
N ALA A 852 10.29 -10.69 43.93
CA ALA A 852 9.78 -10.15 42.66
C ALA A 852 9.13 -8.76 42.83
N HIS A 853 8.33 -8.57 43.89
CA HIS A 853 7.74 -7.27 44.20
C HIS A 853 8.79 -6.20 44.51
N THR A 854 9.82 -6.56 45.26
CA THR A 854 10.89 -5.64 45.67
C THR A 854 11.70 -5.20 44.45
N ASP A 855 12.07 -6.15 43.59
CA ASP A 855 12.81 -5.89 42.35
C ASP A 855 12.00 -5.02 41.38
N ALA A 856 10.72 -5.34 41.16
CA ALA A 856 9.87 -4.55 40.28
C ALA A 856 9.66 -3.11 40.80
N ALA A 857 9.56 -2.94 42.13
CA ALA A 857 9.44 -1.61 42.74
C ALA A 857 10.74 -0.79 42.61
N GLU A 858 11.91 -1.40 42.83
CA GLU A 858 13.20 -0.74 42.64
C GLU A 858 13.42 -0.37 41.16
N SER A 859 13.13 -1.30 40.25
CA SER A 859 13.18 -1.07 38.80
C SER A 859 12.31 0.12 38.39
N LEU A 860 11.05 0.14 38.83
CA LEU A 860 10.13 1.25 38.54
C LEU A 860 10.64 2.59 39.06
N ALA A 861 11.20 2.61 40.29
CA ALA A 861 11.75 3.83 40.87
C ALA A 861 12.94 4.38 40.04
N ILE A 862 13.79 3.50 39.51
CA ILE A 862 14.90 3.89 38.64
C ILE A 862 14.36 4.43 37.31
N PHE A 863 13.48 3.70 36.61
CA PHE A 863 12.95 4.16 35.32
C PHE A 863 12.16 5.46 35.43
N HIS A 864 11.40 5.64 36.51
CA HIS A 864 10.73 6.90 36.80
C HIS A 864 11.72 8.07 36.95
N ARG A 865 12.85 7.86 37.64
CA ARG A 865 13.90 8.87 37.80
C ARG A 865 14.62 9.18 36.48
N LEU A 866 14.78 8.20 35.61
CA LEU A 866 15.38 8.37 34.27
C LEU A 866 14.40 8.99 33.26
N GLY A 867 13.09 8.98 33.54
CA GLY A 867 12.06 9.41 32.61
C GLY A 867 11.87 8.44 31.44
N ASP A 868 12.04 7.14 31.67
CA ASP A 868 11.92 6.10 30.66
C ASP A 868 10.52 5.48 30.70
N ASP A 869 9.61 5.93 29.82
CA ASP A 869 8.22 5.48 29.80
C ASP A 869 8.09 3.99 29.41
N TRP A 870 8.99 3.46 28.57
CA TRP A 870 9.01 2.04 28.20
C TRP A 870 9.39 1.18 29.40
N GLY A 871 10.49 1.52 30.08
CA GLY A 871 10.95 0.83 31.28
C GLY A 871 9.94 0.92 32.42
N MET A 872 9.25 2.06 32.58
CA MET A 872 8.14 2.19 33.52
C MET A 872 7.00 1.22 33.19
N ALA A 873 6.60 1.09 31.93
CA ALA A 873 5.56 0.15 31.52
C ALA A 873 5.97 -1.30 31.83
N GLU A 874 7.21 -1.68 31.52
CA GLU A 874 7.76 -3.01 31.80
C GLU A 874 7.82 -3.31 33.31
N ALA A 875 8.29 -2.37 34.13
CA ALA A 875 8.37 -2.57 35.58
C ALA A 875 6.99 -2.61 36.24
N LEU A 876 6.03 -1.80 35.77
CA LEU A 876 4.64 -1.85 36.21
C LEU A 876 3.98 -3.19 35.82
N SER A 877 4.25 -3.68 34.61
CA SER A 877 3.79 -5.00 34.16
C SER A 877 4.29 -6.12 35.09
N SER A 878 5.60 -6.14 35.37
CA SER A 878 6.21 -7.11 36.29
C SER A 878 5.62 -7.05 37.71
N ARG A 879 5.37 -5.84 38.23
CA ARG A 879 4.73 -5.66 39.54
C ARG A 879 3.26 -6.11 39.52
N GLY A 880 2.56 -5.85 38.42
CA GLY A 880 1.21 -6.33 38.16
C GLY A 880 1.14 -7.86 38.20
N GLU A 881 2.08 -8.54 37.54
CA GLU A 881 2.15 -10.01 37.56
C GLU A 881 2.41 -10.56 38.96
N ALA A 882 3.33 -9.96 39.72
CA ALA A 882 3.57 -10.35 41.10
C ALA A 882 2.30 -10.15 41.99
N ASN A 883 1.54 -9.08 41.76
CA ASN A 883 0.25 -8.84 42.43
C ASN A 883 -0.80 -9.91 42.06
N GLU A 884 -0.88 -10.34 40.79
CA GLU A 884 -1.78 -11.42 40.37
C GLU A 884 -1.50 -12.73 41.12
N ARG A 885 -0.21 -13.05 41.27
CA ARG A 885 0.28 -14.30 41.87
C ARG A 885 0.01 -14.38 43.37
N THR A 886 -0.21 -13.24 44.02
CA THR A 886 -0.60 -13.12 45.43
C THR A 886 -2.10 -12.86 45.64
N GLY A 887 -2.89 -12.77 44.56
CA GLY A 887 -4.32 -12.48 44.60
C GLY A 887 -4.68 -11.01 44.83
N ALA A 888 -3.70 -10.10 44.78
CA ALA A 888 -3.88 -8.66 44.94
C ALA A 888 -4.40 -7.99 43.64
N TYR A 889 -5.50 -8.51 43.09
CA TYR A 889 -6.03 -8.14 41.78
C TYR A 889 -6.35 -6.65 41.60
N VAL A 890 -6.77 -5.95 42.66
CA VAL A 890 -7.02 -4.49 42.60
C VAL A 890 -5.71 -3.74 42.29
N ARG A 891 -4.62 -4.08 42.98
CA ARG A 891 -3.30 -3.47 42.74
C ARG A 891 -2.74 -3.87 41.38
N ALA A 892 -2.96 -5.12 40.96
CA ALA A 892 -2.58 -5.56 39.62
C ALA A 892 -3.28 -4.74 38.53
N ALA A 893 -4.59 -4.47 38.69
CA ALA A 893 -5.35 -3.66 37.75
C ALA A 893 -4.83 -2.21 37.68
N GLU A 894 -4.52 -1.60 38.83
CA GLU A 894 -3.92 -0.26 38.90
C GLU A 894 -2.56 -0.20 38.19
N ASP A 895 -1.70 -1.20 38.43
CA ASP A 895 -0.38 -1.31 37.80
C ASP A 895 -0.49 -1.47 36.27
N TYR A 896 -1.35 -2.36 35.78
CA TYR A 896 -1.55 -2.53 34.34
C TYR A 896 -2.14 -1.28 33.68
N GLN A 897 -3.07 -0.60 34.34
CA GLN A 897 -3.63 0.65 33.81
C GLN A 897 -2.55 1.74 33.71
N ALA A 898 -1.69 1.87 34.70
CA ALA A 898 -0.55 2.79 34.67
C ALA A 898 0.48 2.38 33.58
N ALA A 899 0.72 1.08 33.39
CA ALA A 899 1.60 0.56 32.35
C ALA A 899 1.07 0.91 30.95
N ILE A 900 -0.23 0.72 30.70
CA ILE A 900 -0.91 1.10 29.45
C ILE A 900 -0.73 2.59 29.18
N GLY A 901 -0.86 3.44 30.21
CA GLY A 901 -0.64 4.88 30.08
C GLY A 901 0.80 5.23 29.68
N SER A 902 1.80 4.54 30.22
CA SER A 902 3.21 4.78 29.92
C SER A 902 3.57 4.31 28.50
N ALA A 903 3.19 3.08 28.12
CA ALA A 903 3.38 2.55 26.77
C ALA A 903 2.62 3.36 25.70
N GLY A 904 1.44 3.89 26.05
CA GLY A 904 0.62 4.71 25.16
C GLY A 904 1.29 6.01 24.73
N LYS A 905 2.09 6.64 25.59
CA LYS A 905 2.84 7.87 25.25
C LYS A 905 3.85 7.66 24.13
N LEU A 906 4.40 6.46 24.02
CA LEU A 906 5.42 6.10 23.02
C LEU A 906 4.81 5.61 21.70
N GLY A 907 3.49 5.43 21.64
CA GLY A 907 2.82 4.78 20.51
C GLY A 907 3.18 3.30 20.37
N ALA A 908 3.55 2.62 21.46
CA ALA A 908 3.92 1.20 21.51
C ALA A 908 2.67 0.28 21.45
N LEU A 909 1.99 0.23 20.30
CA LEU A 909 0.68 -0.42 20.16
C LEU A 909 0.68 -1.93 20.51
N ALA A 910 1.76 -2.65 20.19
CA ALA A 910 1.90 -4.06 20.50
C ALA A 910 1.95 -4.31 22.03
N GLN A 911 2.80 -3.55 22.73
CA GLN A 911 2.94 -3.62 24.19
C GLN A 911 1.63 -3.20 24.88
N VAL A 912 0.98 -2.13 24.40
CA VAL A 912 -0.35 -1.73 24.90
C VAL A 912 -1.36 -2.87 24.78
N SER A 913 -1.37 -3.60 23.66
CA SER A 913 -2.28 -4.72 23.46
C SER A 913 -2.06 -5.84 24.48
N VAL A 914 -0.80 -6.22 24.73
CA VAL A 914 -0.44 -7.23 25.75
C VAL A 914 -0.89 -6.79 27.14
N LEU A 915 -0.60 -5.55 27.52
CA LEU A 915 -0.99 -4.99 28.83
C LEU A 915 -2.51 -4.91 28.99
N ARG A 916 -3.24 -4.55 27.93
CA ARG A 916 -4.72 -4.53 27.92
C ARG A 916 -5.30 -5.93 28.13
N ILE A 917 -4.69 -6.97 27.56
CA ILE A 917 -5.13 -8.35 27.77
C ILE A 917 -4.91 -8.77 29.23
N ARG A 918 -3.74 -8.47 29.81
CA ARG A 918 -3.46 -8.78 31.22
C ARG A 918 -4.40 -8.02 32.16
N TYR A 919 -4.64 -6.74 31.90
CA TYR A 919 -5.65 -5.95 32.61
C TYR A 919 -7.05 -6.59 32.50
N ALA A 920 -7.46 -6.99 31.30
CA ALA A 920 -8.74 -7.65 31.07
C ALA A 920 -8.87 -8.98 31.82
N ALA A 921 -7.80 -9.79 31.87
CA ALA A 921 -7.77 -11.03 32.64
C ALA A 921 -7.99 -10.75 34.13
N VAL A 922 -7.33 -9.74 34.70
CA VAL A 922 -7.53 -9.31 36.09
C VAL A 922 -8.97 -8.85 36.37
N LEU A 923 -9.61 -8.15 35.41
CA LEU A 923 -11.01 -7.74 35.55
C LEU A 923 -11.97 -8.93 35.71
N THR A 924 -11.66 -10.09 35.09
CA THR A 924 -12.48 -11.30 35.25
C THR A 924 -12.48 -11.81 36.69
N GLU A 925 -11.32 -11.76 37.38
CA GLU A 925 -11.20 -12.15 38.79
C GLU A 925 -11.83 -11.13 39.74
N LEU A 926 -11.94 -9.85 39.32
CA LEU A 926 -12.64 -8.79 40.07
C LEU A 926 -14.16 -8.78 39.85
N GLY A 927 -14.72 -9.78 39.15
CA GLY A 927 -16.16 -9.85 38.86
C GLY A 927 -16.64 -8.88 37.77
N ARG A 928 -15.71 -8.25 37.03
CA ARG A 928 -15.97 -7.34 35.89
C ARG A 928 -15.75 -8.03 34.55
N GLY A 929 -16.09 -9.31 34.45
CA GLY A 929 -15.73 -10.13 33.29
C GLY A 929 -16.34 -9.70 31.96
N ALA A 930 -17.52 -9.06 31.95
CA ALA A 930 -18.10 -8.51 30.70
C ALA A 930 -17.23 -7.41 30.09
N GLU A 931 -16.59 -6.58 30.93
CA GLU A 931 -15.66 -5.55 30.49
C GLU A 931 -14.34 -6.16 30.02
N GLY A 932 -13.82 -7.14 30.77
CA GLY A 932 -12.63 -7.91 30.36
C GLY A 932 -12.83 -8.58 28.99
N GLU A 933 -13.99 -9.22 28.78
CA GLU A 933 -14.35 -9.83 27.50
C GLU A 933 -14.39 -8.81 26.37
N ALA A 934 -15.03 -7.66 26.57
CA ALA A 934 -15.11 -6.62 25.55
C ALA A 934 -13.71 -6.17 25.11
N ILE A 935 -12.79 -5.99 26.06
CA ILE A 935 -11.40 -5.62 25.78
C ILE A 935 -10.69 -6.72 24.99
N MET A 936 -10.81 -7.99 25.40
CA MET A 936 -10.16 -9.12 24.70
C MET A 936 -10.68 -9.26 23.26
N ARG A 937 -12.00 -9.11 23.04
CA ARG A 937 -12.61 -9.15 21.70
C ARG A 937 -12.18 -7.96 20.84
N GLU A 938 -12.11 -6.75 21.41
CA GLU A 938 -11.61 -5.57 20.70
C GLU A 938 -10.17 -5.81 20.21
N VAL A 939 -9.29 -6.31 21.09
CA VAL A 939 -7.90 -6.63 20.74
C VAL A 939 -7.85 -7.70 19.62
N LEU A 940 -8.68 -8.73 19.67
CA LEU A 940 -8.74 -9.77 18.63
C LEU A 940 -9.30 -9.27 17.29
N SER A 941 -10.17 -8.24 17.30
CA SER A 941 -10.78 -7.69 16.08
C SER A 941 -9.88 -6.73 15.29
N ASP A 942 -8.89 -6.12 15.94
CA ASP A 942 -8.00 -5.13 15.32
C ASP A 942 -6.75 -5.81 14.73
N GLU A 943 -6.89 -6.35 13.52
CA GLU A 943 -5.83 -7.09 12.85
C GLU A 943 -4.56 -6.26 12.56
N ARG A 944 -4.69 -4.92 12.48
CA ARG A 944 -3.58 -4.02 12.14
C ARG A 944 -2.80 -3.55 13.36
N ARG A 945 -3.38 -3.62 14.56
CA ARG A 945 -2.76 -3.15 15.82
C ARG A 945 -2.34 -4.25 16.79
N THR A 946 -2.83 -5.48 16.63
CA THR A 946 -2.36 -6.60 17.45
C THR A 946 -0.98 -7.05 17.03
N GLY A 947 0.02 -6.80 17.89
CA GLY A 947 1.33 -7.45 17.80
C GLY A 947 1.20 -8.98 17.93
N HIS A 948 2.22 -9.71 17.45
CA HIS A 948 2.20 -11.18 17.36
C HIS A 948 2.01 -11.87 18.73
N GLU A 949 2.50 -11.27 19.82
CA GLU A 949 2.42 -11.82 21.19
C GLU A 949 1.04 -11.69 21.85
N ALA A 950 0.26 -10.66 21.47
CA ALA A 950 -1.01 -10.35 22.13
C ALA A 950 -2.11 -11.37 21.77
N ARG A 951 -2.13 -11.90 20.54
CA ARG A 951 -3.25 -12.76 20.09
C ARG A 951 -3.34 -14.10 20.82
N PRO A 952 -2.24 -14.89 21.00
CA PRO A 952 -2.30 -16.14 21.75
C PRO A 952 -2.80 -15.93 23.18
N ALA A 953 -2.28 -14.91 23.87
CA ALA A 953 -2.72 -14.56 25.22
C ALA A 953 -4.19 -14.13 25.26
N ALA A 954 -4.65 -13.29 24.34
CA ALA A 954 -6.04 -12.86 24.25
C ALA A 954 -7.00 -14.05 24.08
N ARG A 955 -6.69 -14.98 23.14
CA ARG A 955 -7.50 -16.19 22.93
C ARG A 955 -7.51 -17.08 24.16
N LEU A 956 -6.36 -17.27 24.80
CA LEU A 956 -6.24 -18.09 26.01
C LEU A 956 -7.13 -17.55 27.13
N PHE A 957 -6.98 -16.28 27.51
CA PHE A 957 -7.78 -15.69 28.59
C PHE A 957 -9.26 -15.57 28.23
N LEU A 958 -9.59 -15.28 26.97
CA LEU A 958 -10.97 -15.24 26.51
C LEU A 958 -11.61 -16.62 26.57
N ALA A 959 -10.92 -17.69 26.17
CA ALA A 959 -11.39 -19.06 26.26
C ALA A 959 -11.66 -19.48 27.72
N MET A 960 -10.76 -19.12 28.64
CA MET A 960 -10.92 -19.37 30.07
C MET A 960 -12.16 -18.65 30.64
N TRP A 961 -12.36 -17.37 30.30
CA TRP A 961 -13.54 -16.61 30.71
C TRP A 961 -14.83 -17.19 30.12
N LEU A 962 -14.82 -17.49 28.81
CA LEU A 962 -15.92 -18.12 28.08
C LEU A 962 -16.36 -19.43 28.74
N GLY A 963 -15.42 -20.33 29.03
CA GLY A 963 -15.73 -21.60 29.67
C GLY A 963 -16.31 -21.43 31.08
N ARG A 964 -15.77 -20.50 31.90
CA ARG A 964 -16.31 -20.23 33.24
C ARG A 964 -17.72 -19.63 33.21
N SER A 965 -18.02 -18.85 32.18
CA SER A 965 -19.36 -18.29 31.96
C SER A 965 -20.38 -19.29 31.40
N GLY A 966 -19.95 -20.54 31.10
CA GLY A 966 -20.80 -21.60 30.57
C GLY A 966 -20.96 -21.59 29.04
N ARG A 967 -20.29 -20.68 28.32
CA ARG A 967 -20.30 -20.61 26.84
C ARG A 967 -19.22 -21.53 26.25
N THR A 968 -19.35 -22.84 26.48
CA THR A 968 -18.30 -23.83 26.19
C THR A 968 -18.01 -23.99 24.68
N VAL A 969 -19.02 -23.86 23.82
CA VAL A 969 -18.85 -23.93 22.35
C VAL A 969 -17.91 -22.84 21.86
N GLU A 970 -18.19 -21.58 22.20
CA GLU A 970 -17.31 -20.46 21.86
C GLU A 970 -15.91 -20.59 22.51
N ALA A 971 -15.83 -21.11 23.75
CA ALA A 971 -14.55 -21.35 24.41
C ALA A 971 -13.69 -22.36 23.63
N ARG A 972 -14.32 -23.44 23.15
CA ARG A 972 -13.68 -24.49 22.37
C ARG A 972 -13.15 -23.96 21.05
N GLU A 973 -13.93 -23.15 20.34
CA GLU A 973 -13.49 -22.46 19.10
C GLU A 973 -12.21 -21.65 19.36
N GLN A 974 -12.13 -20.90 20.46
CA GLN A 974 -10.93 -20.12 20.78
C GLN A 974 -9.69 -20.99 21.05
N PHE A 975 -9.84 -22.11 21.78
CA PHE A 975 -8.73 -23.05 22.00
C PHE A 975 -8.32 -23.80 20.71
N GLU A 976 -9.26 -24.14 19.84
CA GLU A 976 -8.97 -24.79 18.55
C GLU A 976 -8.23 -23.86 17.59
N LEU A 977 -8.64 -22.59 17.50
CA LEU A 977 -7.90 -21.56 16.76
C LEU A 977 -6.48 -21.36 17.32
N LEU A 978 -6.31 -21.49 18.64
CA LEU A 978 -5.01 -21.42 19.28
C LEU A 978 -4.14 -22.63 18.93
N LEU A 979 -4.71 -23.85 18.91
CA LEU A 979 -4.00 -25.06 18.45
C LEU A 979 -3.62 -24.97 16.96
N GLU A 980 -4.50 -24.45 16.10
CA GLU A 980 -4.19 -24.28 14.67
C GLU A 980 -3.06 -23.25 14.46
N ALA A 981 -3.09 -22.16 15.23
CA ALA A 981 -1.99 -21.19 15.25
C ALA A 981 -0.68 -21.83 15.74
N PHE A 982 -0.73 -22.76 16.71
CA PHE A 982 0.44 -23.48 17.22
C PHE A 982 0.90 -24.66 16.33
N ARG A 983 0.04 -25.18 15.45
CA ARG A 983 0.43 -26.19 14.45
C ARG A 983 1.13 -25.58 13.24
N SER A 984 0.90 -24.29 12.99
CA SER A 984 1.56 -23.51 11.94
C SER A 984 2.74 -22.66 12.46
N ARG A 985 2.88 -22.49 13.80
CA ARG A 985 3.93 -21.69 14.46
C ARG A 985 4.42 -22.33 15.76
N THR A 986 5.69 -22.09 16.06
CA THR A 986 6.51 -22.80 17.04
C THR A 986 6.20 -22.53 18.53
N MET A 987 5.03 -22.95 19.04
CA MET A 987 4.73 -22.93 20.49
C MET A 987 4.31 -24.30 21.04
N ALA A 988 4.95 -25.38 20.57
CA ALA A 988 4.66 -26.76 21.01
C ALA A 988 4.74 -26.94 22.55
N ILE A 989 5.60 -26.16 23.22
CA ILE A 989 5.73 -26.14 24.69
C ILE A 989 4.41 -25.74 25.39
N PHE A 990 3.60 -24.89 24.75
CA PHE A 990 2.30 -24.46 25.28
C PHE A 990 1.12 -25.32 24.82
N GLU A 991 1.35 -26.31 23.95
CA GLU A 991 0.29 -27.23 23.48
C GLU A 991 -0.35 -27.99 24.66
N GLY A 992 0.45 -28.38 25.66
CA GLY A 992 -0.05 -29.01 26.88
C GLY A 992 -1.06 -28.15 27.64
N PHE A 993 -0.90 -26.83 27.64
CA PHE A 993 -1.83 -25.90 28.30
C PHE A 993 -3.17 -25.85 27.58
N VAL A 994 -3.13 -25.72 26.24
CA VAL A 994 -4.35 -25.63 25.42
C VAL A 994 -5.09 -26.95 25.42
N THR A 995 -4.36 -28.06 25.37
CA THR A 995 -4.89 -29.43 25.46
C THR A 995 -5.56 -29.67 26.82
N GLY A 996 -4.93 -29.22 27.91
CA GLY A 996 -5.54 -29.25 29.25
C GLY A 996 -6.80 -28.37 29.35
N GLY A 997 -6.80 -27.19 28.72
CA GLY A 997 -7.99 -26.31 28.65
C GLY A 997 -9.17 -26.94 27.91
N LEU A 998 -8.91 -27.65 26.81
CA LEU A 998 -9.93 -28.42 26.10
C LEU A 998 -10.44 -29.61 26.94
N ALA A 999 -9.55 -30.28 27.70
CA ALA A 999 -9.95 -31.37 28.60
C ALA A 999 -10.83 -30.85 29.76
N TRP A 1000 -10.54 -29.64 30.24
CA TRP A 1000 -11.38 -28.95 31.20
C TRP A 1000 -12.78 -28.65 30.63
N LEU A 1001 -12.89 -28.24 29.36
CA LEU A 1001 -14.19 -28.06 28.70
C LEU A 1001 -14.93 -29.38 28.50
N ASP A 1002 -14.24 -30.47 28.14
CA ASP A 1002 -14.84 -31.81 28.02
C ASP A 1002 -15.48 -32.23 29.37
N ASN A 1003 -14.79 -31.99 30.49
CA ASN A 1003 -15.32 -32.25 31.83
C ASN A 1003 -16.51 -31.34 32.20
N GLN A 1004 -16.48 -30.07 31.80
CA GLN A 1004 -17.59 -29.12 32.01
C GLN A 1004 -18.87 -29.57 31.29
N GLU A 1005 -18.72 -30.16 30.10
CA GLU A 1005 -19.82 -30.67 29.26
C GLU A 1005 -20.30 -32.07 29.70
N GLY A 1006 -19.60 -32.70 30.65
CA GLY A 1006 -19.90 -34.04 31.16
C GLY A 1006 -19.34 -35.18 30.30
N ASP A 1007 -18.54 -34.90 29.27
CA ASP A 1007 -17.80 -35.90 28.51
C ASP A 1007 -16.46 -36.23 29.20
N TYR A 1008 -16.59 -36.86 30.37
CA TYR A 1008 -15.45 -37.22 31.21
C TYR A 1008 -14.50 -38.24 30.55
N ALA A 1009 -14.97 -39.02 29.56
CA ALA A 1009 -14.13 -39.98 28.86
C ALA A 1009 -13.14 -39.26 27.94
N SER A 1010 -13.63 -38.34 27.11
CA SER A 1010 -12.77 -37.49 26.28
C SER A 1010 -11.88 -36.58 27.14
N GLY A 1011 -12.43 -36.04 28.24
CA GLY A 1011 -11.69 -35.22 29.19
C GLY A 1011 -10.52 -35.97 29.83
N LEU A 1012 -10.69 -37.25 30.19
CA LEU A 1012 -9.60 -38.07 30.73
C LEU A 1012 -8.50 -38.31 29.69
N GLU A 1013 -8.85 -38.73 28.48
CA GLU A 1013 -7.87 -39.00 27.41
C GLU A 1013 -7.06 -37.75 27.07
N ARG A 1014 -7.75 -36.61 26.92
CA ARG A 1014 -7.09 -35.35 26.55
C ARG A 1014 -6.24 -34.78 27.70
N SER A 1015 -6.69 -34.88 28.95
CA SER A 1015 -5.89 -34.44 30.10
C SER A 1015 -4.65 -35.30 30.33
N ARG A 1016 -4.68 -36.60 29.96
CA ARG A 1016 -3.49 -37.45 29.90
C ARG A 1016 -2.48 -36.96 28.86
N GLN A 1017 -2.93 -36.68 27.64
CA GLN A 1017 -2.09 -36.12 26.59
C GLN A 1017 -1.42 -34.81 27.04
N ALA A 1018 -2.16 -33.97 27.76
CA ALA A 1018 -1.63 -32.72 28.32
C ALA A 1018 -0.49 -32.93 29.33
N LEU A 1019 -0.58 -33.93 30.23
CA LEU A 1019 0.46 -34.21 31.24
C LEU A 1019 1.83 -34.50 30.65
N THR A 1020 1.87 -35.19 29.50
CA THR A 1020 3.12 -35.50 28.80
C THR A 1020 3.83 -34.22 28.35
N GLY A 1021 3.10 -33.28 27.75
CA GLY A 1021 3.65 -31.98 27.32
C GLY A 1021 4.02 -31.06 28.48
N LEU A 1022 3.29 -31.13 29.60
CA LEU A 1022 3.56 -30.35 30.81
C LEU A 1022 4.80 -30.83 31.59
N SER A 1023 5.37 -31.98 31.22
CA SER A 1023 6.59 -32.52 31.82
C SER A 1023 7.88 -31.99 31.18
N ASP A 1024 7.80 -31.20 30.12
CA ASP A 1024 8.94 -30.56 29.48
C ASP A 1024 9.69 -29.60 30.46
N PRO A 1025 11.04 -29.62 30.50
CA PRO A 1025 11.81 -28.76 31.40
C PRO A 1025 11.53 -27.26 31.25
N LEU A 1026 11.30 -26.77 30.03
CA LEU A 1026 10.99 -25.36 29.77
C LEU A 1026 9.59 -25.02 30.30
N THR A 1027 8.61 -25.91 30.09
CA THR A 1027 7.26 -25.76 30.65
C THR A 1027 7.29 -25.69 32.17
N ARG A 1028 8.03 -26.59 32.84
CA ARG A 1028 8.20 -26.57 34.31
C ARG A 1028 8.91 -25.31 34.80
N MET A 1029 9.81 -24.75 33.99
CA MET A 1029 10.51 -23.51 34.32
C MET A 1029 9.60 -22.28 34.20
N VAL A 1030 8.72 -22.23 33.21
CA VAL A 1030 7.85 -21.06 32.94
C VAL A 1030 6.56 -21.10 33.77
N ALA A 1031 5.97 -22.28 33.98
CA ALA A 1031 4.70 -22.43 34.69
C ALA A 1031 4.69 -23.70 35.59
N PRO A 1032 5.43 -23.71 36.70
CA PRO A 1032 5.63 -24.88 37.55
C PRO A 1032 4.33 -25.49 38.13
N GLN A 1033 3.29 -24.68 38.32
CA GLN A 1033 2.00 -25.08 38.88
C GLN A 1033 1.10 -25.88 37.91
N MET A 1034 1.39 -25.86 36.60
CA MET A 1034 0.43 -26.31 35.58
C MET A 1034 0.21 -27.81 35.55
N ALA A 1035 1.25 -28.59 35.82
CA ALA A 1035 1.11 -30.04 35.97
C ALA A 1035 0.12 -30.37 37.10
N MET A 1036 0.15 -29.61 38.20
CA MET A 1036 -0.74 -29.82 39.35
C MET A 1036 -2.19 -29.47 39.02
N ILE A 1037 -2.39 -28.35 38.31
CA ILE A 1037 -3.72 -27.93 37.85
C ILE A 1037 -4.31 -28.99 36.90
N ASN A 1038 -3.48 -29.58 36.04
CA ASN A 1038 -3.94 -30.64 35.14
C ASN A 1038 -4.27 -31.95 35.88
N LEU A 1039 -3.57 -32.29 36.98
CA LEU A 1039 -3.97 -33.42 37.84
C LEU A 1039 -5.37 -33.24 38.44
N VAL A 1040 -5.79 -32.00 38.76
CA VAL A 1040 -7.16 -31.71 39.20
C VAL A 1040 -8.17 -31.96 38.09
N ILE A 1041 -7.84 -31.62 36.84
CA ILE A 1041 -8.67 -31.89 35.66
C ILE A 1041 -8.82 -33.41 35.44
N VAL A 1042 -7.73 -34.17 35.59
CA VAL A 1042 -7.77 -35.65 35.55
C VAL A 1042 -8.64 -36.22 36.67
N ALA A 1043 -8.46 -35.72 37.90
CA ALA A 1043 -9.25 -36.15 39.05
C ALA A 1043 -10.74 -35.85 38.88
N TRP A 1044 -11.07 -34.69 38.28
CA TRP A 1044 -12.46 -34.37 37.92
C TRP A 1044 -13.02 -35.38 36.90
N ALA A 1045 -12.29 -35.69 35.84
CA ALA A 1045 -12.72 -36.67 34.83
C ALA A 1045 -12.98 -38.06 35.46
N LEU A 1046 -12.02 -38.58 36.24
CA LEU A 1046 -12.16 -39.84 36.97
C LEU A 1046 -13.33 -39.82 37.96
N GLY A 1047 -13.44 -38.73 38.71
CA GLY A 1047 -14.52 -38.45 39.64
C GLY A 1047 -15.87 -38.32 38.97
N GLY A 1048 -15.95 -38.01 37.66
CA GLY A 1048 -17.16 -37.96 36.83
C GLY A 1048 -17.54 -39.31 36.21
N LEU A 1049 -16.56 -40.09 35.75
CA LEU A 1049 -16.73 -41.47 35.22
C LEU A 1049 -17.22 -42.47 36.28
N GLY A 1050 -16.75 -42.33 37.51
CA GLY A 1050 -17.26 -43.07 38.67
C GLY A 1050 -16.78 -44.50 38.78
N GLY A 1051 -17.18 -45.14 39.88
CA GLY A 1051 -16.57 -46.38 40.38
C GLY A 1051 -15.67 -46.09 41.58
N GLU A 1052 -15.62 -47.04 42.52
CA GLU A 1052 -14.89 -46.89 43.79
C GLU A 1052 -13.38 -46.72 43.54
N ASP A 1053 -12.80 -47.54 42.65
CA ASP A 1053 -11.38 -47.46 42.28
C ASP A 1053 -11.00 -46.13 41.60
N ARG A 1054 -11.84 -45.64 40.67
CA ARG A 1054 -11.62 -44.35 39.98
C ARG A 1054 -11.70 -43.18 40.93
N SER A 1055 -12.67 -43.21 41.82
CA SER A 1055 -12.86 -42.17 42.83
C SER A 1055 -11.71 -42.19 43.84
N GLY A 1056 -11.21 -43.38 44.21
CA GLY A 1056 -10.03 -43.54 45.06
C GLY A 1056 -8.77 -42.95 44.43
N LEU A 1057 -8.52 -43.23 43.14
CA LEU A 1057 -7.44 -42.62 42.39
C LEU A 1057 -7.62 -41.09 42.29
N ALA A 1058 -8.82 -40.60 41.98
CA ALA A 1058 -9.11 -39.16 41.92
C ALA A 1058 -8.81 -38.45 43.25
N ALA A 1059 -9.18 -39.03 44.38
CA ALA A 1059 -8.86 -38.48 45.71
C ALA A 1059 -7.33 -38.39 45.93
N ARG A 1060 -6.57 -39.42 45.56
CA ARG A 1060 -5.09 -39.41 45.62
C ARG A 1060 -4.49 -38.32 44.73
N LEU A 1061 -5.00 -38.15 43.51
CA LEU A 1061 -4.53 -37.10 42.61
C LEU A 1061 -4.83 -35.70 43.13
N LEU A 1062 -5.99 -35.47 43.78
CA LEU A 1062 -6.31 -34.20 44.43
C LEU A 1062 -5.36 -33.91 45.61
N GLY A 1063 -5.04 -34.93 46.41
CA GLY A 1063 -4.06 -34.84 47.50
C GLY A 1063 -2.64 -34.51 47.01
N ALA A 1064 -2.20 -35.21 45.96
CA ALA A 1064 -0.91 -34.97 45.30
C ALA A 1064 -0.85 -33.54 44.71
N ALA A 1065 -1.87 -33.16 43.94
CA ALA A 1065 -1.96 -31.83 43.35
C ALA A 1065 -1.90 -30.72 44.40
N ARG A 1066 -2.64 -30.86 45.52
CA ARG A 1066 -2.62 -29.86 46.59
C ARG A 1066 -1.26 -29.76 47.28
N THR A 1067 -0.60 -30.89 47.51
CA THR A 1067 0.67 -30.95 48.24
C THR A 1067 1.83 -30.39 47.41
N HIS A 1068 1.82 -30.62 46.10
CA HIS A 1068 2.88 -30.17 45.17
C HIS A 1068 2.64 -28.80 44.54
N LEU A 1069 1.54 -28.13 44.84
CA LEU A 1069 1.41 -26.71 44.50
C LEU A 1069 2.52 -25.92 45.18
N PRO A 1070 3.15 -24.94 44.50
CA PRO A 1070 4.19 -24.12 45.11
C PRO A 1070 3.71 -23.48 46.41
N ALA A 1071 4.59 -23.40 47.41
CA ALA A 1071 4.26 -22.79 48.69
C ALA A 1071 3.81 -21.33 48.48
N GLY A 1072 2.63 -20.98 48.98
CA GLY A 1072 2.04 -19.65 48.78
C GLY A 1072 1.29 -19.45 47.47
N HIS A 1073 1.10 -20.48 46.64
CA HIS A 1073 0.30 -20.39 45.41
C HIS A 1073 -1.13 -19.95 45.70
N PHE A 1074 -1.52 -18.81 45.13
CA PHE A 1074 -2.88 -18.31 45.19
C PHE A 1074 -3.74 -19.00 44.11
N LEU A 1075 -4.75 -19.77 44.52
CA LEU A 1075 -5.69 -20.37 43.58
C LEU A 1075 -6.60 -19.29 42.99
N ASN A 1076 -6.58 -19.10 41.68
CA ASN A 1076 -7.53 -18.21 40.99
C ASN A 1076 -8.96 -18.78 41.01
N GLY A 1077 -9.94 -18.01 40.53
CA GLY A 1077 -11.34 -18.44 40.53
C GLY A 1077 -11.59 -19.76 39.81
N MET A 1078 -10.97 -19.97 38.64
CA MET A 1078 -11.09 -21.22 37.88
C MET A 1078 -10.55 -22.42 38.66
N GLU A 1079 -9.35 -22.29 39.23
CA GLU A 1079 -8.69 -23.35 39.98
C GLU A 1079 -9.50 -23.72 41.23
N ARG A 1080 -9.99 -22.73 41.98
CA ARG A 1080 -10.86 -22.96 43.15
C ARG A 1080 -12.14 -23.71 42.76
N GLU A 1081 -12.80 -23.29 41.68
CA GLU A 1081 -14.01 -23.94 41.16
C GLU A 1081 -13.74 -25.39 40.75
N ASN A 1082 -12.62 -25.63 40.05
CA ASN A 1082 -12.23 -26.97 39.60
C ASN A 1082 -11.92 -27.92 40.78
N PHE A 1083 -11.17 -27.45 41.78
CA PHE A 1083 -10.93 -28.21 43.01
C PHE A 1083 -12.24 -28.59 43.70
N ALA A 1084 -13.14 -27.61 43.89
CA ALA A 1084 -14.42 -27.85 44.58
C ALA A 1084 -15.32 -28.83 43.83
N ARG A 1085 -15.39 -28.75 42.49
CA ARG A 1085 -16.18 -29.67 41.66
C ARG A 1085 -15.64 -31.10 41.69
N ALA A 1086 -14.32 -31.25 41.53
CA ALA A 1086 -13.66 -32.55 41.60
C ALA A 1086 -13.87 -33.19 42.98
N GLU A 1087 -13.63 -32.42 44.05
CA GLU A 1087 -13.82 -32.89 45.42
C GLU A 1087 -15.27 -33.31 45.71
N SER A 1088 -16.26 -32.51 45.31
CA SER A 1088 -17.68 -32.84 45.49
C SER A 1088 -18.04 -34.16 44.82
N LEU A 1089 -17.68 -34.34 43.54
CA LEU A 1089 -18.00 -35.56 42.79
C LEU A 1089 -17.37 -36.81 43.38
N VAL A 1090 -16.15 -36.69 43.89
CA VAL A 1090 -15.41 -37.80 44.50
C VAL A 1090 -15.98 -38.13 45.89
N ARG A 1091 -16.28 -37.12 46.72
CA ARG A 1091 -16.92 -37.30 48.04
C ARG A 1091 -18.30 -37.91 47.94
N ASP A 1092 -19.12 -37.48 46.98
CA ASP A 1092 -20.46 -38.02 46.74
C ASP A 1092 -20.44 -39.54 46.44
N ARG A 1093 -19.31 -40.06 45.96
CA ARG A 1093 -19.16 -41.48 45.55
C ARG A 1093 -18.43 -42.35 46.57
N LEU A 1094 -17.36 -41.84 47.18
CA LEU A 1094 -16.55 -42.57 48.19
C LEU A 1094 -17.07 -42.41 49.61
N GLY A 1095 -17.76 -41.31 49.91
CA GLY A 1095 -18.02 -40.85 51.27
C GLY A 1095 -16.78 -40.22 51.92
N ASP A 1096 -17.03 -39.34 52.91
CA ASP A 1096 -15.99 -38.47 53.48
C ASP A 1096 -14.79 -39.22 54.05
N ARG A 1097 -15.01 -40.32 54.77
CA ARG A 1097 -13.92 -41.03 55.45
C ARG A 1097 -12.94 -41.70 54.48
N ALA A 1098 -13.45 -42.29 53.40
CA ALA A 1098 -12.62 -42.94 52.38
C ALA A 1098 -11.91 -41.90 51.52
N PHE A 1099 -12.58 -40.77 51.22
CA PHE A 1099 -11.96 -39.62 50.58
C PHE A 1099 -10.76 -39.10 51.38
N GLU A 1100 -10.93 -38.77 52.67
CA GLU A 1100 -9.84 -38.21 53.49
C GLU A 1100 -8.62 -39.14 53.56
N ALA A 1101 -8.84 -40.46 53.64
CA ALA A 1101 -7.77 -41.45 53.65
C ALA A 1101 -7.00 -41.47 52.32
N ALA A 1102 -7.70 -41.54 51.20
CA ALA A 1102 -7.09 -41.55 49.86
C ALA A 1102 -6.43 -40.21 49.51
N TYR A 1103 -7.02 -39.09 49.95
CA TYR A 1103 -6.45 -37.75 49.80
C TYR A 1103 -5.14 -37.61 50.57
N ALA A 1104 -5.09 -38.07 51.82
CA ALA A 1104 -3.88 -38.07 52.62
C ALA A 1104 -2.78 -38.98 52.03
N GLU A 1105 -3.15 -40.16 51.51
CA GLU A 1105 -2.22 -41.04 50.78
C GLU A 1105 -1.64 -40.34 49.55
N GLY A 1106 -2.48 -39.63 48.80
CA GLY A 1106 -2.08 -38.82 47.65
C GLY A 1106 -1.02 -37.77 47.97
N GLY A 1107 -1.12 -37.12 49.14
CA GLY A 1107 -0.13 -36.15 49.58
C GLY A 1107 1.27 -36.72 49.81
N GLY A 1108 1.40 -38.05 49.93
CA GLY A 1108 2.70 -38.74 50.01
C GLY A 1108 3.35 -39.07 48.67
N LEU A 1109 2.62 -38.94 47.55
CA LEU A 1109 3.11 -39.27 46.20
C LEU A 1109 3.93 -38.11 45.64
N SER A 1110 5.04 -38.39 44.96
CA SER A 1110 5.72 -37.41 44.10
C SER A 1110 4.91 -37.10 42.84
N LEU A 1111 5.24 -36.00 42.14
CA LEU A 1111 4.60 -35.65 40.86
C LEU A 1111 4.76 -36.76 39.81
N GLU A 1112 5.93 -37.39 39.76
CA GLU A 1112 6.23 -38.48 38.82
C GLU A 1112 5.43 -39.74 39.14
N GLU A 1113 5.27 -40.07 40.42
CA GLU A 1113 4.42 -41.19 40.85
C GLU A 1113 2.94 -40.91 40.57
N ALA A 1114 2.47 -39.68 40.83
CA ALA A 1114 1.10 -39.29 40.51
C ALA A 1114 0.81 -39.35 39.00
N ALA A 1115 1.74 -38.86 38.16
CA ALA A 1115 1.63 -38.97 36.70
C ALA A 1115 1.68 -40.44 36.24
N ALA A 1116 2.54 -41.26 36.82
CA ALA A 1116 2.62 -42.69 36.50
C ALA A 1116 1.34 -43.46 36.88
N LEU A 1117 0.66 -43.08 37.96
CA LEU A 1117 -0.63 -43.65 38.33
C LEU A 1117 -1.73 -43.30 37.31
N VAL A 1118 -1.71 -42.06 36.81
CA VAL A 1118 -2.59 -41.66 35.71
C VAL A 1118 -2.28 -42.52 34.47
N ASP A 1119 -1.00 -42.72 34.16
CA ASP A 1119 -0.60 -43.46 32.97
C ASP A 1119 -0.95 -44.95 33.02
N ALA A 1120 -0.76 -45.57 34.18
CA ALA A 1120 -1.05 -46.98 34.45
C ALA A 1120 -2.56 -47.29 34.44
N TYR A 1121 -3.42 -46.29 34.61
CA TYR A 1121 -4.87 -46.42 34.49
C TYR A 1121 -5.29 -46.47 33.01
N ARG A 1122 -4.95 -47.59 32.34
CA ARG A 1122 -5.07 -47.77 30.89
C ARG A 1122 -6.24 -48.67 30.45
N ASP A 1123 -6.92 -49.31 31.40
CA ASP A 1123 -8.03 -50.26 31.17
C ASP A 1123 -9.26 -49.96 32.05
#